data_AF-A0A2G7FYG7-F1
#
_entry.id   AF-A0A2G7FYG7-F1
#
_cell.length_a   1.000
_cell.length_b   1.000
_cell.length_c   1.000
_cell.angle_alpha   90.00
_cell.angle_beta   90.00
_cell.angle_gamma   90.00
#
_symmetry.space_group_name_H-M   'P 1'
#
loop_
_entity.id
_entity.type
_entity.pdbx_description
1 polymer ?
#
loop_
_entity_poly.entity_id
_entity_poly.type
_entity_poly.pdbx_seq_one_letter_code
_entity_poly.pdbx_strand_id
1 'polypeptide(L)'
;MMSTDEGHIGHGASLEKKNSDMDRENRPLMVTEEEAFVRARNSPEEALPLCITFSHNDRENPRCWPKWRKWYITIFVSMLNVITTWCAGSISSGATAIQSEFRVSGEVTTLCLSLYVLGFAVGPVLLAPLSEYFGRQPVYVVSWFLLFIFQLPIALAPNIGTIIVCRFIAGFAGGAPLTNTGGSISDLWERNTSGGPMAIYGLSSTFGPPMALVVSGYMALDLGWRWIFWIMMAITGGWWVLLVLTIPETRHTIILQRKAKRVRKLMRKENLKSAETVTDASASGRKGLDELFKITLTRPFRFLFTEPITTFSAIYNGFLYGLVYLFNEAFPLVFGPGKGHGFNVGQQGLAFLGMAIGPIIAFCFYPLQERYYLRRVREHDGKGVPEARMWMARLGAIFIPVSLFWFGWTSYRSVHWIVPIIASAFFGAGIYIVILSILNYVVDSYQTYSASALAGVILVRNLVGAGFPLFATQMFMSFINQLIILVIACLTSTTAGLCSSGKVTTRKEWRELDETERIEYINAIYCLRERPSYLPNEEFPGVRDRLDDFVATHINYTTRIHQNGLLLPWHRHFIFIWETTLREECGYTGSLPYWNWVLDAYTLFDSPTLNGNPTSLSGNGAFKADEVPSCNSQNTECLPRGTGDGCVKSGPFANFQVHLAPINASLAQPYSRPPSYAFDYKPHCLTRSLNPFIMAVFNNDTVGDRLLQAKNITEFLRVMEPSGFDDMGAHGGGHHSIGGDMQNLFISPQDPMFMLHHAMIDRIWGIWQQQDPPNRRNALNGTTIIYDPPDASLVTLDTVMEFGVLDSTRKVGEVMHPMDYEYCYGYT
;
A
#
# COMPACT_ATOMS: atom_id res chain seq x y z
N MET A 1 -55.52 -30.50 41.41
CA MET A 1 -54.40 -31.04 42.19
C MET A 1 -53.54 -29.85 42.61
N MET A 2 -53.55 -29.52 43.91
CA MET A 2 -52.59 -28.75 44.74
C MET A 2 -51.84 -27.54 44.13
N SER A 3 -52.12 -26.27 44.55
CA SER A 3 -51.57 -25.51 45.72
C SER A 3 -50.10 -25.08 45.53
N THR A 4 -49.62 -23.84 45.74
CA THR A 4 -49.83 -22.86 46.84
C THR A 4 -49.31 -21.44 46.46
N ASP A 5 -50.05 -20.42 46.87
CA ASP A 5 -49.74 -19.15 47.60
C ASP A 5 -48.39 -18.37 47.61
N GLU A 6 -48.58 -17.04 47.87
CA GLU A 6 -47.70 -15.94 48.35
C GLU A 6 -46.67 -15.31 47.37
N GLY A 7 -46.41 -13.99 47.28
CA GLY A 7 -46.83 -12.78 48.01
C GLY A 7 -45.79 -11.64 47.77
N HIS A 8 -46.26 -10.41 47.47
CA HIS A 8 -45.59 -9.09 47.54
C HIS A 8 -44.26 -8.78 46.77
N ILE A 9 -44.27 -7.70 45.97
CA ILE A 9 -43.67 -6.37 46.28
C ILE A 9 -43.90 -5.46 45.05
N GLY A 10 -44.84 -4.52 45.19
CA GLY A 10 -44.84 -3.28 44.43
C GLY A 10 -44.10 -2.23 45.24
N HIS A 11 -42.91 -1.82 44.81
CA HIS A 11 -42.25 -0.57 45.24
C HIS A 11 -41.11 -0.09 44.31
N GLY A 12 -40.88 -0.72 43.14
CA GLY A 12 -39.81 -0.31 42.20
C GLY A 12 -40.25 0.64 41.07
N ALA A 13 -41.49 0.51 40.58
CA ALA A 13 -41.91 1.18 39.34
C ALA A 13 -42.25 2.69 39.50
N SER A 14 -42.49 3.18 40.72
CA SER A 14 -42.73 4.61 40.97
C SER A 14 -41.45 5.41 41.18
N LEU A 15 -40.36 4.77 41.64
CA LEU A 15 -39.06 5.41 41.86
C LEU A 15 -38.28 5.56 40.55
N GLU A 16 -38.35 4.59 39.63
CA GLU A 16 -37.74 4.73 38.29
C GLU A 16 -38.39 5.83 37.45
N LYS A 17 -39.71 6.01 37.56
CA LYS A 17 -40.43 7.09 36.87
C LYS A 17 -40.08 8.47 37.44
N LYS A 18 -39.96 8.56 38.78
CA LYS A 18 -39.54 9.80 39.48
C LYS A 18 -38.07 10.17 39.20
N ASN A 19 -37.18 9.18 39.05
CA ASN A 19 -35.79 9.41 38.64
C ASN A 19 -35.68 9.82 37.16
N SER A 20 -36.53 9.28 36.28
CA SER A 20 -36.55 9.68 34.85
C SER A 20 -37.11 11.10 34.62
N ASP A 21 -38.00 11.57 35.49
CA ASP A 21 -38.51 12.95 35.47
C ASP A 21 -37.53 13.93 36.16
N MET A 22 -36.84 13.51 37.24
CA MET A 22 -35.75 14.29 37.86
C MET A 22 -34.55 14.51 36.91
N ASP A 23 -34.21 13.52 36.08
CA ASP A 23 -33.15 13.66 35.06
C ASP A 23 -33.55 14.54 33.86
N ARG A 24 -34.86 14.83 33.72
CA ARG A 24 -35.39 15.75 32.70
C ARG A 24 -35.40 17.21 33.16
N GLU A 25 -35.63 17.48 34.46
CA GLU A 25 -35.67 18.82 35.03
C GLU A 25 -34.30 19.53 35.08
N ASN A 26 -33.19 18.80 35.06
CA ASN A 26 -31.83 19.35 35.22
C ASN A 26 -31.03 19.53 33.92
N ARG A 27 -31.64 19.28 32.74
CA ARG A 27 -30.94 19.53 31.46
C ARG A 27 -31.05 21.00 31.07
N PRO A 28 -29.93 21.67 30.75
CA PRO A 28 -29.96 23.08 30.40
C PRO A 28 -30.79 23.27 29.12
N LEU A 29 -31.77 24.18 29.19
CA LEU A 29 -32.72 24.45 28.13
C LEU A 29 -32.02 25.21 26.99
N MET A 30 -32.00 24.61 25.80
CA MET A 30 -31.47 25.24 24.58
C MET A 30 -32.42 26.34 24.13
N VAL A 31 -31.98 27.59 24.20
CA VAL A 31 -32.79 28.78 23.93
C VAL A 31 -32.03 29.79 23.08
N THR A 32 -32.76 30.56 22.29
CA THR A 32 -32.19 31.73 21.61
C THR A 32 -31.93 32.86 22.61
N GLU A 33 -31.19 33.90 22.19
CA GLU A 33 -30.91 35.05 23.06
C GLU A 33 -32.19 35.76 23.53
N GLU A 34 -33.15 35.99 22.64
CA GLU A 34 -34.43 36.62 22.97
C GLU A 34 -35.25 35.77 23.95
N GLU A 35 -35.37 34.46 23.68
CA GLU A 35 -36.08 33.54 24.57
C GLU A 35 -35.40 33.42 25.94
N ALA A 36 -34.06 33.47 25.98
CA ALA A 36 -33.32 33.47 27.24
C ALA A 36 -33.68 34.70 28.09
N PHE A 37 -33.76 35.89 27.48
CA PHE A 37 -34.17 37.11 28.18
C PHE A 37 -35.63 37.08 28.62
N VAL A 38 -36.55 36.65 27.75
CA VAL A 38 -37.98 36.57 28.08
C VAL A 38 -38.19 35.62 29.27
N ARG A 39 -37.56 34.44 29.26
CA ARG A 39 -37.67 33.47 30.35
C ARG A 39 -37.04 33.99 31.64
N ALA A 40 -35.86 34.58 31.56
CA ALA A 40 -35.19 35.14 32.75
C ALA A 40 -35.97 36.31 33.37
N ARG A 41 -36.65 37.13 32.56
CA ARG A 41 -37.53 38.21 33.06
C ARG A 41 -38.83 37.71 33.65
N ASN A 42 -39.37 36.60 33.16
CA ASN A 42 -40.56 35.97 33.73
C ASN A 42 -40.28 35.34 35.11
N SER A 43 -39.03 34.93 35.36
CA SER A 43 -38.58 34.36 36.65
C SER A 43 -37.27 35.01 37.15
N PRO A 44 -37.28 36.27 37.62
CA PRO A 44 -36.07 37.04 37.92
C PRO A 44 -35.26 36.49 39.11
N GLU A 45 -35.94 35.89 40.08
CA GLU A 45 -35.36 35.30 41.31
C GLU A 45 -34.79 33.90 41.11
N GLU A 46 -35.01 33.27 39.95
CA GLU A 46 -34.68 31.89 39.66
C GLU A 46 -33.41 31.77 38.78
N ALA A 47 -32.54 30.82 39.11
CA ALA A 47 -31.29 30.56 38.39
C ALA A 47 -31.49 29.51 37.28
N LEU A 48 -32.34 29.81 36.29
CA LEU A 48 -32.68 28.89 35.21
C LEU A 48 -31.41 28.45 34.44
N PRO A 49 -31.16 27.14 34.24
CA PRO A 49 -30.03 26.66 33.45
C PRO A 49 -30.30 26.86 31.95
N LEU A 50 -29.96 28.04 31.43
CA LEU A 50 -30.20 28.42 30.04
C LEU A 50 -28.95 28.17 29.17
N CYS A 51 -29.14 27.56 28.00
CA CYS A 51 -28.08 27.25 27.06
C CYS A 51 -28.29 28.00 25.74
N ILE A 52 -27.40 28.93 25.42
CA ILE A 52 -27.57 29.81 24.24
C ILE A 52 -27.24 29.08 22.94
N THR A 53 -28.18 29.12 21.98
CA THR A 53 -28.02 28.65 20.61
C THR A 53 -28.35 29.74 19.57
N PHE A 54 -28.04 29.48 18.29
CA PHE A 54 -28.43 30.35 17.18
C PHE A 54 -29.93 30.24 16.89
N SER A 55 -30.55 31.36 16.52
CA SER A 55 -31.89 31.34 15.92
C SER A 55 -31.81 30.86 14.46
N HIS A 56 -32.94 30.43 13.89
CA HIS A 56 -32.99 29.84 12.55
C HIS A 56 -32.41 30.76 11.45
N ASN A 57 -32.51 32.08 11.63
CA ASN A 57 -32.00 33.12 10.72
C ASN A 57 -31.08 34.13 11.43
N ASP A 58 -30.25 33.65 12.36
CA ASP A 58 -29.32 34.52 13.09
C ASP A 58 -28.29 35.18 12.17
N ARG A 59 -28.22 36.52 12.15
CA ARG A 59 -27.23 37.27 11.35
C ARG A 59 -25.79 37.04 11.82
N GLU A 60 -25.59 36.66 13.09
CA GLU A 60 -24.27 36.31 13.62
C GLU A 60 -23.85 34.88 13.24
N ASN A 61 -24.76 34.02 12.76
CA ASN A 61 -24.42 32.69 12.28
C ASN A 61 -23.75 32.76 10.88
N PRO A 62 -22.49 32.33 10.72
CA PRO A 62 -21.79 32.36 9.44
C PRO A 62 -22.47 31.55 8.33
N ARG A 63 -23.28 30.54 8.67
CA ARG A 63 -24.08 29.79 7.69
C ARG A 63 -25.27 30.58 7.14
N CYS A 64 -25.74 31.61 7.82
CA CYS A 64 -26.85 32.45 7.35
C CYS A 64 -26.38 33.67 6.53
N TRP A 65 -25.06 33.87 6.35
CA TRP A 65 -24.52 34.98 5.57
C TRP A 65 -24.86 34.90 4.08
N PRO A 66 -24.95 36.05 3.39
CA PRO A 66 -25.20 36.05 1.95
C PRO A 66 -24.07 35.37 1.18
N LYS A 67 -24.41 34.66 0.09
CA LYS A 67 -23.46 33.83 -0.67
C LYS A 67 -22.20 34.56 -1.13
N TRP A 68 -22.32 35.84 -1.51
CA TRP A 68 -21.17 36.65 -1.94
C TRP A 68 -20.14 36.79 -0.82
N ARG A 69 -20.58 36.95 0.44
CA ARG A 69 -19.68 37.07 1.60
C ARG A 69 -19.00 35.75 1.91
N LYS A 70 -19.73 34.64 1.79
CA LYS A 70 -19.16 33.29 1.97
C LYS A 70 -18.09 33.01 0.91
N TRP A 71 -18.39 33.29 -0.36
CA TRP A 71 -17.43 33.11 -1.46
C TRP A 71 -16.22 34.04 -1.33
N TYR A 72 -16.41 35.30 -0.94
CA TYR A 72 -15.31 36.21 -0.66
C TYR A 72 -14.34 35.61 0.36
N ILE A 73 -14.85 35.14 1.52
CA ILE A 73 -14.01 34.54 2.56
C ILE A 73 -13.34 33.26 2.04
N THR A 74 -14.09 32.37 1.38
CA THR A 74 -13.55 31.12 0.80
C THR A 74 -12.39 31.38 -0.16
N ILE A 75 -12.56 32.31 -1.10
CA ILE A 75 -11.51 32.68 -2.08
C ILE A 75 -10.33 33.34 -1.36
N PHE A 76 -10.60 34.23 -0.40
CA PHE A 76 -9.57 34.92 0.36
C PHE A 76 -8.68 33.93 1.13
N VAL A 77 -9.25 33.03 1.93
CA VAL A 77 -8.45 32.05 2.71
C VAL A 77 -7.76 31.03 1.81
N SER A 78 -8.35 30.70 0.64
CA SER A 78 -7.69 29.85 -0.36
C SER A 78 -6.50 30.57 -1.01
N MET A 79 -6.59 31.88 -1.23
CA MET A 79 -5.47 32.68 -1.74
C MET A 79 -4.32 32.81 -0.73
N LEU A 80 -4.62 32.83 0.58
CA LEU A 80 -3.58 32.73 1.60
C LEU A 80 -2.75 31.45 1.42
N ASN A 81 -3.41 30.31 1.13
CA ASN A 81 -2.71 29.06 0.86
C ASN A 81 -1.82 29.13 -0.40
N VAL A 82 -2.31 29.74 -1.50
CA VAL A 82 -1.51 29.99 -2.72
C VAL A 82 -0.25 30.78 -2.38
N ILE A 83 -0.39 31.91 -1.70
CA ILE A 83 0.73 32.80 -1.38
C ILE A 83 1.73 32.10 -0.44
N THR A 84 1.27 31.31 0.52
CA THR A 84 2.18 30.52 1.36
C THR A 84 3.02 29.54 0.54
N THR A 85 2.41 28.86 -0.44
CA THR A 85 3.17 27.97 -1.33
C THR A 85 4.12 28.73 -2.25
N TRP A 86 3.82 29.99 -2.60
CA TRP A 86 4.77 30.87 -3.30
C TRP A 86 5.97 31.18 -2.44
N CYS A 87 5.75 31.55 -1.18
CA CYS A 87 6.83 31.73 -0.21
C CYS A 87 7.68 30.46 -0.08
N ALA A 88 7.09 29.26 -0.16
CA ALA A 88 7.83 28.01 -0.16
C ALA A 88 8.78 27.89 -1.36
N GLY A 89 8.24 27.86 -2.59
CA GLY A 89 8.98 27.52 -3.79
C GLY A 89 9.87 28.62 -4.36
N SER A 90 9.57 29.90 -4.08
CA SER A 90 10.25 31.02 -4.78
C SER A 90 11.76 31.09 -4.55
N ILE A 91 12.27 30.50 -3.47
CA ILE A 91 13.71 30.44 -3.18
C ILE A 91 14.48 29.66 -4.25
N SER A 92 13.86 28.66 -4.90
CA SER A 92 14.57 27.82 -5.87
C SER A 92 15.01 28.59 -7.11
N SER A 93 14.26 29.63 -7.51
CA SER A 93 14.67 30.54 -8.60
C SER A 93 15.98 31.29 -8.32
N GLY A 94 16.30 31.48 -7.03
CA GLY A 94 17.54 32.12 -6.58
C GLY A 94 18.63 31.15 -6.12
N ALA A 95 18.43 29.84 -6.27
CA ALA A 95 19.28 28.84 -5.62
C ALA A 95 20.77 28.96 -6.01
N THR A 96 21.08 29.04 -7.30
CA THR A 96 22.46 29.18 -7.78
C THR A 96 23.13 30.48 -7.31
N ALA A 97 22.36 31.57 -7.19
CA ALA A 97 22.85 32.84 -6.67
C ALA A 97 23.15 32.78 -5.16
N ILE A 98 22.28 32.14 -4.37
CA ILE A 98 22.50 31.90 -2.94
C ILE A 98 23.74 31.02 -2.72
N GLN A 99 23.86 29.95 -3.52
CA GLN A 99 24.98 29.02 -3.46
C GLN A 99 26.32 29.73 -3.69
N SER A 100 26.40 30.54 -4.75
CA SER A 100 27.63 31.28 -5.10
C SER A 100 27.97 32.37 -4.09
N GLU A 101 26.98 33.10 -3.58
CA GLU A 101 27.20 34.18 -2.64
C GLU A 101 27.70 33.70 -1.27
N PHE A 102 27.06 32.67 -0.70
CA PHE A 102 27.45 32.14 0.61
C PHE A 102 28.51 31.03 0.53
N ARG A 103 28.94 30.66 -0.68
CA ARG A 103 29.94 29.60 -0.95
C ARG A 103 29.58 28.27 -0.26
N VAL A 104 28.31 27.90 -0.37
CA VAL A 104 27.77 26.64 0.18
C VAL A 104 27.54 25.62 -0.94
N SER A 105 27.26 24.37 -0.57
CA SER A 105 26.92 23.34 -1.55
C SER A 105 25.49 23.53 -2.09
N GLY A 106 25.17 22.86 -3.20
CA GLY A 106 23.81 22.88 -3.76
C GLY A 106 22.79 22.32 -2.78
N GLU A 107 23.16 21.27 -2.05
CA GLU A 107 22.34 20.60 -1.04
C GLU A 107 21.94 21.54 0.11
N VAL A 108 22.85 22.41 0.55
CA VAL A 108 22.55 23.41 1.60
C VAL A 108 21.53 24.44 1.09
N THR A 109 21.57 24.75 -0.20
CA THR A 109 20.59 25.67 -0.80
C THR A 109 19.22 25.00 -0.92
N THR A 110 19.17 23.74 -1.35
CA THR A 110 17.95 22.92 -1.36
C THR A 110 17.40 22.73 0.05
N LEU A 111 18.25 22.61 1.07
CA LEU A 111 17.84 22.56 2.49
C LEU A 111 17.04 23.79 2.91
N CYS A 112 17.32 24.98 2.35
CA CYS A 112 16.55 26.19 2.64
C CYS A 112 15.10 26.12 2.10
N LEU A 113 14.88 25.40 0.99
CA LEU A 113 13.54 25.04 0.52
C LEU A 113 12.91 24.04 1.49
N SER A 114 13.60 22.92 1.75
CA SER A 114 13.11 21.82 2.59
C SER A 114 12.71 22.26 3.99
N LEU A 115 13.47 23.15 4.65
CA LEU A 115 13.15 23.60 6.01
C LEU A 115 11.89 24.46 6.09
N TYR A 116 11.58 25.22 5.05
CA TYR A 116 10.29 25.90 5.00
C TYR A 116 9.16 24.88 4.91
N VAL A 117 9.29 23.88 4.04
CA VAL A 117 8.27 22.84 3.87
C VAL A 117 8.15 21.98 5.15
N LEU A 118 9.25 21.76 5.88
CA LEU A 118 9.25 21.11 7.19
C LEU A 118 8.51 21.95 8.24
N GLY A 119 8.79 23.25 8.32
CA GLY A 119 8.01 24.17 9.15
C GLY A 119 6.53 24.11 8.76
N PHE A 120 6.24 24.07 7.46
CA PHE A 120 4.90 23.95 6.88
C PHE A 120 4.23 22.59 7.18
N ALA A 121 4.98 21.56 7.57
CA ALA A 121 4.48 20.29 8.07
C ALA A 121 4.12 20.35 9.57
N VAL A 122 4.99 20.97 10.38
CA VAL A 122 4.83 21.04 11.84
C VAL A 122 3.80 22.10 12.26
N GLY A 123 3.79 23.25 11.59
CA GLY A 123 2.92 24.40 11.87
C GLY A 123 1.44 24.04 11.99
N PRO A 124 0.83 23.41 10.98
CA PRO A 124 -0.60 23.09 11.01
C PRO A 124 -1.00 22.15 12.16
N VAL A 125 -0.11 21.25 12.59
CA VAL A 125 -0.38 20.32 13.72
C VAL A 125 -0.59 21.08 15.03
N LEU A 126 0.10 22.21 15.23
CA LEU A 126 -0.04 23.04 16.42
C LEU A 126 -1.10 24.14 16.23
N LEU A 127 -1.12 24.78 15.07
CA LEU A 127 -1.97 25.94 14.79
C LEU A 127 -3.44 25.57 14.56
N ALA A 128 -3.74 24.36 14.09
CA ALA A 128 -5.11 23.90 13.92
C ALA A 128 -5.88 23.82 15.26
N PRO A 129 -5.44 23.07 16.29
CA PRO A 129 -6.10 23.07 17.60
C PRO A 129 -6.17 24.46 18.26
N LEU A 130 -5.15 25.29 18.10
CA LEU A 130 -5.20 26.67 18.60
C LEU A 130 -6.32 27.47 17.95
N SER A 131 -6.57 27.27 16.66
CA SER A 131 -7.70 27.91 15.96
C SER A 131 -9.05 27.37 16.42
N GLU A 132 -9.07 26.19 17.02
CA GLU A 132 -10.27 25.63 17.62
C GLU A 132 -10.59 26.24 18.98
N TYR A 133 -9.56 26.52 19.76
CA TYR A 133 -9.70 27.08 21.09
C TYR A 133 -9.89 28.60 21.07
N PHE A 134 -9.06 29.33 20.31
CA PHE A 134 -9.04 30.79 20.28
C PHE A 134 -9.91 31.40 19.16
N GLY A 135 -10.31 30.59 18.17
CA GLY A 135 -11.04 31.03 16.98
C GLY A 135 -10.18 31.05 15.72
N ARG A 136 -10.82 31.07 14.54
CA ARG A 136 -10.11 31.00 13.25
C ARG A 136 -9.36 32.30 12.97
N GLN A 137 -10.00 33.43 13.20
CA GLN A 137 -9.49 34.74 12.79
C GLN A 137 -8.22 35.16 13.56
N PRO A 138 -8.14 35.05 14.90
CA PRO A 138 -6.93 35.43 15.62
C PRO A 138 -5.71 34.60 15.22
N VAL A 139 -5.91 33.30 14.99
CA VAL A 139 -4.82 32.41 14.57
C VAL A 139 -4.36 32.73 13.16
N TYR A 140 -5.27 33.04 12.22
CA TYR A 140 -4.85 33.55 10.91
C TYR A 140 -4.03 34.82 11.03
N VAL A 141 -4.49 35.81 11.79
CA VAL A 141 -3.83 37.13 11.90
C VAL A 141 -2.43 37.01 12.49
N VAL A 142 -2.26 36.28 13.59
CA VAL A 142 -0.95 36.13 14.26
C VAL A 142 -0.01 35.29 13.42
N SER A 143 -0.47 34.16 12.90
CA SER A 143 0.36 33.27 12.09
C SER A 143 0.81 33.95 10.80
N TRP A 144 -0.09 34.68 10.14
CA TRP A 144 0.24 35.40 8.91
C TRP A 144 1.15 36.61 9.16
N PHE A 145 1.00 37.30 10.30
CA PHE A 145 1.93 38.35 10.72
C PHE A 145 3.35 37.83 10.86
N LEU A 146 3.51 36.64 11.47
CA LEU A 146 4.81 35.98 11.58
C LEU A 146 5.38 35.60 10.22
N LEU A 147 4.56 35.06 9.30
CA LEU A 147 5.01 34.78 7.93
C LEU A 147 5.51 36.06 7.23
N PHE A 148 4.79 37.17 7.38
CA PHE A 148 5.13 38.47 6.82
C PHE A 148 6.44 39.02 7.38
N ILE A 149 6.59 39.11 8.70
CA ILE A 149 7.76 39.75 9.32
C ILE A 149 9.04 38.93 9.10
N PHE A 150 8.94 37.59 9.04
CA PHE A 150 10.08 36.72 8.81
C PHE A 150 10.59 36.71 7.36
N GLN A 151 9.93 37.40 6.42
CA GLN A 151 10.53 37.66 5.10
C GLN A 151 11.69 38.66 5.19
N LEU A 152 11.60 39.64 6.10
CA LEU A 152 12.60 40.70 6.29
C LEU A 152 14.01 40.15 6.63
N PRO A 153 14.21 39.28 7.65
CA PRO A 153 15.53 38.76 7.96
C PRO A 153 16.09 37.85 6.86
N ILE A 154 15.25 37.25 6.01
CA ILE A 154 15.71 36.45 4.87
C ILE A 154 16.23 37.38 3.76
N ALA A 155 15.52 38.47 3.47
CA ALA A 155 15.94 39.47 2.49
C ALA A 155 17.27 40.15 2.88
N LEU A 156 17.50 40.33 4.19
CA LEU A 156 18.68 40.96 4.77
C LEU A 156 19.73 39.95 5.28
N ALA A 157 19.59 38.67 4.96
CA ALA A 157 20.41 37.62 5.57
C ALA A 157 21.91 37.84 5.30
N PRO A 158 22.76 37.93 6.36
CA PRO A 158 24.20 38.06 6.21
C PRO A 158 24.92 36.71 6.09
N ASN A 159 24.23 35.60 6.39
CA ASN A 159 24.74 34.25 6.29
C ASN A 159 23.62 33.24 6.03
N ILE A 160 23.99 32.03 5.63
CA ILE A 160 23.06 30.94 5.30
C ILE A 160 22.24 30.46 6.51
N GLY A 161 22.81 30.53 7.72
CA GLY A 161 22.13 30.12 8.96
C GLY A 161 20.89 30.97 9.25
N THR A 162 20.96 32.28 9.01
CA THR A 162 19.81 33.18 9.10
C THR A 162 18.69 32.75 8.15
N ILE A 163 19.03 32.39 6.91
CA ILE A 163 18.05 31.90 5.92
C ILE A 163 17.40 30.62 6.45
N ILE A 164 18.19 29.61 6.79
CA ILE A 164 17.74 28.30 7.29
C ILE A 164 16.73 28.44 8.45
N VAL A 165 17.08 29.20 9.49
CA VAL A 165 16.24 29.36 10.69
C VAL A 165 14.97 30.15 10.35
N CYS A 166 15.09 31.28 9.66
CA CYS A 166 13.94 32.12 9.32
C CYS A 166 12.99 31.42 8.34
N ARG A 167 13.51 30.55 7.47
CA ARG A 167 12.71 29.72 6.56
C ARG A 167 11.84 28.73 7.32
N PHE A 168 12.39 28.04 8.33
CA PHE A 168 11.60 27.15 9.19
C PHE A 168 10.49 27.91 9.92
N ILE A 169 10.80 29.05 10.52
CA ILE A 169 9.81 29.87 11.25
C ILE A 169 8.74 30.41 10.30
N ALA A 170 9.12 30.92 9.14
CA ALA A 170 8.19 31.38 8.12
C ALA A 170 7.30 30.24 7.60
N GLY A 171 7.85 29.04 7.41
CA GLY A 171 7.07 27.85 7.03
C GLY A 171 6.07 27.42 8.10
N PHE A 172 6.52 27.41 9.36
CA PHE A 172 5.67 27.14 10.53
C PHE A 172 4.49 28.10 10.60
N ALA A 173 4.79 29.40 10.50
CA ALA A 173 3.81 30.48 10.48
C ALA A 173 2.90 30.45 9.23
N GLY A 174 3.41 29.98 8.10
CA GLY A 174 2.63 29.79 6.88
C GLY A 174 1.60 28.66 7.00
N GLY A 175 1.79 27.71 7.92
CA GLY A 175 0.98 26.49 8.04
C GLY A 175 -0.50 26.69 8.36
N ALA A 176 -0.88 27.77 9.06
CA ALA A 176 -2.28 27.99 9.46
C ALA A 176 -3.29 28.02 8.29
N PRO A 177 -3.08 28.80 7.21
CA PRO A 177 -3.84 28.74 5.95
C PRO A 177 -4.19 27.35 5.45
N LEU A 178 -3.27 26.39 5.57
CA LEU A 178 -3.44 25.06 4.99
C LEU A 178 -4.57 24.28 5.68
N THR A 179 -4.53 24.13 7.00
CA THR A 179 -5.56 23.38 7.73
C THR A 179 -6.81 24.20 8.03
N ASN A 180 -6.63 25.49 8.35
CA ASN A 180 -7.73 26.30 8.82
C ASN A 180 -8.70 26.67 7.69
N THR A 181 -8.26 26.64 6.42
CA THR A 181 -9.14 26.94 5.27
C THR A 181 -10.27 25.91 5.18
N GLY A 182 -9.95 24.61 5.30
CA GLY A 182 -10.96 23.55 5.35
C GLY A 182 -11.93 23.73 6.53
N GLY A 183 -11.39 24.13 7.70
CA GLY A 183 -12.20 24.50 8.87
C GLY A 183 -13.15 25.66 8.61
N SER A 184 -12.66 26.76 8.06
CA SER A 184 -13.47 27.94 7.70
C SER A 184 -14.54 27.62 6.65
N ILE A 185 -14.25 26.72 5.69
CA ILE A 185 -15.24 26.26 4.71
C ILE A 185 -16.36 25.48 5.42
N SER A 186 -16.03 24.59 6.36
CA SER A 186 -17.03 23.83 7.15
C SER A 186 -17.87 24.70 8.10
N ASP A 187 -17.31 25.83 8.52
CA ASP A 187 -17.99 26.84 9.33
C ASP A 187 -19.01 27.65 8.48
N LEU A 188 -18.72 27.89 7.20
CA LEU A 188 -19.54 28.74 6.30
C LEU A 188 -20.58 27.96 5.48
N TRP A 189 -20.22 26.76 5.03
CA TRP A 189 -21.00 25.97 4.07
C TRP A 189 -21.53 24.69 4.71
N GLU A 190 -22.74 24.30 4.31
CA GLU A 190 -23.33 23.03 4.72
C GLU A 190 -22.70 21.87 3.92
N ARG A 191 -22.74 20.66 4.48
CA ARG A 191 -22.11 19.45 3.94
C ARG A 191 -22.38 19.23 2.45
N ASN A 192 -23.63 19.32 2.02
CA ASN A 192 -24.00 19.05 0.62
C ASN A 192 -23.70 20.22 -0.33
N THR A 193 -23.29 21.36 0.20
CA THR A 193 -22.97 22.59 -0.57
C THR A 193 -21.48 22.96 -0.49
N SER A 194 -20.69 22.23 0.31
CA SER A 194 -19.28 22.52 0.54
C SER A 194 -18.36 22.01 -0.57
N GLY A 195 -18.86 21.18 -1.50
CA GLY A 195 -18.05 20.60 -2.59
C GLY A 195 -17.36 21.65 -3.47
N GLY A 196 -18.11 22.65 -3.97
CA GLY A 196 -17.53 23.74 -4.76
C GLY A 196 -16.46 24.55 -4.01
N PRO A 197 -16.73 25.05 -2.80
CA PRO A 197 -15.73 25.68 -1.94
C PRO A 197 -14.48 24.81 -1.70
N MET A 198 -14.67 23.51 -1.48
CA MET A 198 -13.57 22.56 -1.27
C MET A 198 -12.74 22.37 -2.54
N ALA A 199 -13.36 22.43 -3.72
CA ALA A 199 -12.66 22.40 -5.00
C ALA A 199 -11.73 23.62 -5.20
N ILE A 200 -12.14 24.83 -4.77
CA ILE A 200 -11.26 26.01 -4.78
C ILE A 200 -10.09 25.82 -3.81
N TYR A 201 -10.34 25.26 -2.63
CA TYR A 201 -9.26 24.94 -1.69
C TYR A 201 -8.29 23.89 -2.25
N GLY A 202 -8.79 22.82 -2.88
CA GLY A 202 -7.97 21.83 -3.58
C GLY A 202 -7.17 22.44 -4.73
N LEU A 203 -7.77 23.36 -5.49
CA LEU A 203 -7.11 24.10 -6.55
C LEU A 203 -5.97 24.94 -5.98
N SER A 204 -6.21 25.70 -4.90
CA SER A 204 -5.16 26.52 -4.26
C SER A 204 -3.93 25.70 -3.86
N SER A 205 -4.12 24.46 -3.40
CA SER A 205 -3.04 23.58 -2.94
C SER A 205 -2.19 23.00 -4.07
N THR A 206 -2.72 22.92 -5.29
CA THR A 206 -2.08 22.26 -6.44
C THR A 206 -1.62 23.26 -7.50
N PHE A 207 -2.36 24.35 -7.69
CA PHE A 207 -1.98 25.49 -8.52
C PHE A 207 -0.89 26.35 -7.88
N GLY A 208 -0.93 26.51 -6.55
CA GLY A 208 -0.01 27.40 -5.83
C GLY A 208 1.47 27.06 -6.01
N PRO A 209 1.92 25.82 -5.71
CA PRO A 209 3.35 25.49 -5.75
C PRO A 209 4.03 25.71 -7.11
N PRO A 210 3.48 25.25 -8.26
CA PRO A 210 4.09 25.51 -9.57
C PRO A 210 4.18 27.00 -9.91
N MET A 211 3.17 27.79 -9.50
CA MET A 211 3.15 29.23 -9.73
C MET A 211 4.24 29.98 -8.95
N ALA A 212 4.81 29.39 -7.90
CA ALA A 212 5.91 30.00 -7.15
C ALA A 212 7.10 30.33 -8.08
N LEU A 213 7.44 29.42 -8.99
CA LEU A 213 8.57 29.56 -9.91
C LEU A 213 8.22 30.41 -11.14
N VAL A 214 6.96 30.38 -11.58
CA VAL A 214 6.44 31.30 -12.60
C VAL A 214 6.59 32.76 -12.14
N VAL A 215 6.20 33.04 -10.90
CA VAL A 215 6.27 34.39 -10.33
C VAL A 215 7.72 34.80 -10.04
N SER A 216 8.51 33.92 -9.43
CA SER A 216 9.86 34.26 -8.95
C SER A 216 10.98 34.17 -9.99
N GLY A 217 10.79 33.48 -11.12
CA GLY A 217 11.85 33.25 -12.12
C GLY A 217 12.47 34.54 -12.64
N TYR A 218 11.66 35.49 -13.12
CA TYR A 218 12.14 36.79 -13.60
C TYR A 218 12.53 37.74 -12.46
N MET A 219 11.89 37.62 -11.29
CA MET A 219 12.29 38.38 -10.11
C MET A 219 13.73 38.06 -9.73
N ALA A 220 14.10 36.77 -9.75
CA ALA A 220 15.45 36.30 -9.47
C ALA A 220 16.44 36.72 -10.58
N LEU A 221 16.03 36.63 -11.84
CA LEU A 221 16.87 36.95 -13.00
C LEU A 221 17.23 38.44 -13.07
N ASP A 222 16.26 39.35 -12.91
CA ASP A 222 16.44 40.77 -13.19
C ASP A 222 16.86 41.59 -11.96
N LEU A 223 16.36 41.21 -10.77
CA LEU A 223 16.58 41.96 -9.53
C LEU A 223 17.50 41.22 -8.54
N GLY A 224 17.69 39.91 -8.72
CA GLY A 224 18.46 39.06 -7.81
C GLY A 224 17.61 38.41 -6.71
N TRP A 225 18.18 37.39 -6.06
CA TRP A 225 17.45 36.50 -5.16
C TRP A 225 16.87 37.19 -3.91
N ARG A 226 17.51 38.25 -3.40
CA ARG A 226 17.00 38.99 -2.22
C ARG A 226 15.67 39.70 -2.49
N TRP A 227 15.48 40.19 -3.71
CA TRP A 227 14.25 40.89 -4.10
C TRP A 227 13.03 39.98 -4.15
N ILE A 228 13.24 38.66 -4.28
CA ILE A 228 12.19 37.67 -4.09
C ILE A 228 11.52 37.86 -2.73
N PHE A 229 12.32 37.99 -1.66
CA PHE A 229 11.82 38.13 -0.30
C PHE A 229 11.24 39.51 -0.02
N TRP A 230 11.79 40.58 -0.59
CA TRP A 230 11.20 41.92 -0.48
C TRP A 230 9.80 42.01 -1.11
N ILE A 231 9.64 41.43 -2.30
CA ILE A 231 8.35 41.43 -3.00
C ILE A 231 7.36 40.49 -2.29
N MET A 232 7.80 39.32 -1.83
CA MET A 232 6.95 38.42 -1.02
C MET A 232 6.55 39.06 0.31
N MET A 233 7.42 39.86 0.93
CA MET A 233 7.10 40.66 2.12
C MET A 233 5.99 41.68 1.82
N ALA A 234 6.07 42.40 0.69
CA ALA A 234 5.04 43.36 0.29
C ALA A 234 3.69 42.66 0.03
N ILE A 235 3.70 41.52 -0.67
CA ILE A 235 2.49 40.73 -0.95
C ILE A 235 1.88 40.21 0.36
N THR A 236 2.66 39.53 1.20
CA THR A 236 2.17 38.97 2.47
C THR A 236 1.69 40.05 3.43
N GLY A 237 2.37 41.21 3.49
CA GLY A 237 1.95 42.36 4.29
C GLY A 237 0.64 42.99 3.80
N GLY A 238 0.46 43.15 2.49
CA GLY A 238 -0.81 43.63 1.93
C GLY A 238 -1.99 42.71 2.25
N TRP A 239 -1.78 41.39 2.11
CA TRP A 239 -2.78 40.39 2.48
C TRP A 239 -3.04 40.33 3.99
N TRP A 240 -2.03 40.61 4.83
CA TRP A 240 -2.21 40.72 6.27
C TRP A 240 -3.15 41.86 6.64
N VAL A 241 -2.95 43.04 6.04
CA VAL A 241 -3.83 44.21 6.25
C VAL A 241 -5.26 43.88 5.85
N LEU A 242 -5.45 43.28 4.67
CA LEU A 242 -6.79 42.85 4.23
C LEU A 242 -7.41 41.82 5.18
N LEU A 243 -6.63 40.82 5.62
CA LEU A 243 -7.08 39.78 6.55
C LEU A 243 -7.60 40.38 7.86
N VAL A 244 -6.88 41.36 8.41
CA VAL A 244 -7.29 42.06 9.65
C VAL A 244 -8.56 42.88 9.45
N LEU A 245 -8.71 43.53 8.30
CA LEU A 245 -9.82 44.46 8.05
C LEU A 245 -11.11 43.78 7.56
N THR A 246 -11.02 42.71 6.78
CA THR A 246 -12.18 42.17 6.03
C THR A 246 -12.67 40.81 6.51
N ILE A 247 -11.83 40.02 7.18
CA ILE A 247 -12.18 38.64 7.56
C ILE A 247 -12.66 38.60 9.02
N PRO A 248 -13.95 38.28 9.26
CA PRO A 248 -14.49 38.11 10.60
C PRO A 248 -14.19 36.72 11.18
N GLU A 249 -14.50 36.53 12.46
CA GLU A 249 -14.52 35.20 13.07
C GLU A 249 -15.61 34.32 12.42
N THR A 250 -15.25 33.09 12.03
CA THR A 250 -16.15 32.12 11.40
C THR A 250 -16.54 30.99 12.34
N ARG A 251 -15.84 30.75 13.45
CA ARG A 251 -16.11 29.59 14.30
C ARG A 251 -17.37 29.78 15.14
N HIS A 252 -18.34 28.88 14.94
CA HIS A 252 -19.65 28.90 15.60
C HIS A 252 -19.54 28.89 17.13
N THR A 253 -18.68 28.03 17.68
CA THR A 253 -18.51 27.88 19.14
C THR A 253 -17.99 29.16 19.81
N ILE A 254 -17.13 29.92 19.13
CA ILE A 254 -16.56 31.18 19.64
C ILE A 254 -17.56 32.31 19.56
N ILE A 255 -18.37 32.34 18.48
CA ILE A 255 -19.46 33.30 18.34
C ILE A 255 -20.51 33.08 19.44
N LEU A 256 -20.94 31.84 19.67
CA LEU A 256 -21.87 31.49 20.76
C LEU A 256 -21.30 31.82 22.14
N GLN A 257 -20.00 31.62 22.37
CA GLN A 257 -19.34 32.02 23.61
C GLN A 257 -19.42 33.54 23.85
N ARG A 258 -19.15 34.34 22.81
CA ARG A 258 -19.26 35.80 22.87
C ARG A 258 -20.71 36.22 23.13
N LYS A 259 -21.67 35.54 22.51
CA LYS A 259 -23.10 35.76 22.71
C LYS A 259 -23.55 35.44 24.14
N ALA A 260 -23.23 34.25 24.66
CA ALA A 260 -23.52 33.87 26.04
C ALA A 260 -22.83 34.80 27.06
N LYS A 261 -21.62 35.31 26.78
CA LYS A 261 -20.97 36.33 27.63
C LYS A 261 -21.70 37.67 27.59
N ARG A 262 -22.22 38.09 26.42
CA ARG A 262 -23.04 39.30 26.26
C ARG A 262 -24.36 39.17 27.02
N VAL A 263 -25.07 38.05 26.87
CA VAL A 263 -26.31 37.74 27.57
C VAL A 263 -26.10 37.74 29.08
N ARG A 264 -25.08 37.06 29.59
CA ARG A 264 -24.72 37.08 31.02
C ARG A 264 -24.47 38.50 31.54
N LYS A 265 -23.75 39.33 30.78
CA LYS A 265 -23.46 40.72 31.17
C LYS A 265 -24.75 41.56 31.25
N LEU A 266 -25.66 41.39 30.31
CA LEU A 266 -26.95 42.08 30.28
C LEU A 266 -27.89 41.59 31.39
N MET A 267 -27.98 40.28 31.62
CA MET A 267 -28.77 39.70 32.71
C MET A 267 -28.25 40.14 34.10
N ARG A 268 -26.93 40.23 34.28
CA ARG A 268 -26.35 40.82 35.51
C ARG A 268 -26.71 42.29 35.68
N LYS A 269 -26.78 43.06 34.59
CA LYS A 269 -27.20 44.46 34.62
C LYS A 269 -28.67 44.62 35.03
N GLU A 270 -29.51 43.65 34.69
CA GLU A 270 -30.94 43.59 35.08
C GLU A 270 -31.18 42.82 36.39
N ASN A 271 -30.14 42.47 37.15
CA ASN A 271 -30.22 41.71 38.42
C ASN A 271 -30.94 40.35 38.32
N LEU A 272 -30.85 39.66 37.18
CA LEU A 272 -31.48 38.35 36.98
C LEU A 272 -30.53 37.23 37.46
N LYS A 273 -30.98 36.36 38.38
CA LYS A 273 -30.13 35.28 38.94
C LYS A 273 -29.68 34.25 37.89
N SER A 274 -30.48 34.06 36.84
CA SER A 274 -30.13 33.21 35.69
C SER A 274 -28.79 33.60 35.01
N ALA A 275 -28.24 34.80 35.27
CA ALA A 275 -26.95 35.21 34.73
C ALA A 275 -25.75 34.35 35.19
N GLU A 276 -25.89 33.61 36.29
CA GLU A 276 -24.84 32.75 36.84
C GLU A 276 -24.83 31.34 36.23
N THR A 277 -25.97 30.89 35.72
CA THR A 277 -26.20 29.54 35.20
C THR A 277 -26.28 29.48 33.67
N VAL A 278 -26.27 30.63 32.97
CA VAL A 278 -26.24 30.70 31.50
C VAL A 278 -24.94 30.15 30.94
N THR A 279 -25.06 29.14 30.09
CA THR A 279 -23.96 28.50 29.35
C THR A 279 -24.19 28.60 27.84
N ASP A 280 -23.15 28.33 27.05
CA ASP A 280 -23.31 28.18 25.59
C ASP A 280 -23.49 26.72 25.20
N ALA A 281 -24.12 26.46 24.06
CA ALA A 281 -24.36 25.11 23.52
C ALA A 281 -23.11 24.22 23.43
N SER A 282 -21.92 24.80 23.45
CA SER A 282 -20.64 24.11 23.36
C SER A 282 -19.86 24.07 24.69
N ALA A 283 -20.45 24.56 25.79
CA ALA A 283 -19.77 24.71 27.07
C ALA A 283 -19.41 23.36 27.72
N SER A 284 -20.27 22.34 27.60
CA SER A 284 -20.06 21.00 28.18
C SER A 284 -18.95 20.19 27.49
N GLY A 285 -18.55 20.57 26.27
CA GLY A 285 -17.49 19.92 25.49
C GLY A 285 -16.16 20.67 25.49
N ARG A 286 -16.01 21.78 26.24
CA ARG A 286 -14.76 22.55 26.30
C ARG A 286 -13.73 21.81 27.14
N LYS A 287 -12.68 21.35 26.48
CA LYS A 287 -11.51 20.73 27.09
C LYS A 287 -10.47 21.78 27.48
N GLY A 288 -9.67 21.49 28.50
CA GLY A 288 -8.50 22.29 28.86
C GLY A 288 -7.51 22.40 27.70
N LEU A 289 -6.63 23.41 27.68
CA LEU A 289 -5.61 23.54 26.64
C LEU A 289 -4.70 22.31 26.62
N ASP A 290 -4.29 21.83 27.78
CA ASP A 290 -3.52 20.61 27.99
C ASP A 290 -4.23 19.36 27.43
N GLU A 291 -5.52 19.20 27.72
CA GLU A 291 -6.30 18.07 27.22
C GLU A 291 -6.55 18.18 25.70
N LEU A 292 -6.79 19.40 25.19
CA LEU A 292 -6.95 19.67 23.76
C LEU A 292 -5.65 19.39 23.00
N PHE A 293 -4.49 19.83 23.51
CA PHE A 293 -3.20 19.52 22.90
C PHE A 293 -2.91 18.03 22.97
N LYS A 294 -3.11 17.37 24.12
CA LYS A 294 -2.90 15.92 24.29
C LYS A 294 -3.74 15.12 23.30
N ILE A 295 -5.01 15.48 23.13
CA ILE A 295 -5.92 14.78 22.22
C ILE A 295 -5.62 15.12 20.75
N THR A 296 -5.38 16.40 20.44
CA THR A 296 -5.20 16.84 19.05
C THR A 296 -3.82 16.50 18.49
N LEU A 297 -2.80 16.36 19.33
CA LEU A 297 -1.49 15.83 18.93
C LEU A 297 -1.53 14.31 18.78
N THR A 298 -2.21 13.57 19.65
CA THR A 298 -2.18 12.10 19.60
C THR A 298 -3.10 11.51 18.52
N ARG A 299 -4.26 12.12 18.23
CA ARG A 299 -5.24 11.58 17.28
C ARG A 299 -4.74 11.46 15.84
N PRO A 300 -4.08 12.47 15.23
CA PRO A 300 -3.57 12.35 13.86
C PRO A 300 -2.57 11.20 13.71
N PHE A 301 -1.66 11.02 14.68
CA PHE A 301 -0.73 9.88 14.67
C PHE A 301 -1.45 8.56 14.88
N ARG A 302 -2.42 8.50 15.81
CA ARG A 302 -3.24 7.30 15.99
C ARG A 302 -3.94 6.92 14.68
N PHE A 303 -4.67 7.84 14.06
CA PHE A 303 -5.33 7.56 12.78
C PHE A 303 -4.34 7.20 11.68
N LEU A 304 -3.18 7.85 11.62
CA LEU A 304 -2.17 7.57 10.61
C LEU A 304 -1.62 6.14 10.71
N PHE A 305 -1.50 5.57 11.92
CA PHE A 305 -0.94 4.23 12.15
C PHE A 305 -1.98 3.14 12.42
N THR A 306 -3.22 3.48 12.77
CA THR A 306 -4.26 2.48 13.07
C THR A 306 -5.38 2.43 12.04
N GLU A 307 -5.60 3.49 11.26
CA GLU A 307 -6.72 3.58 10.33
C GLU A 307 -6.27 3.48 8.86
N PRO A 308 -6.53 2.36 8.17
CA PRO A 308 -6.03 2.12 6.81
C PRO A 308 -6.37 3.25 5.82
N ILE A 309 -7.58 3.81 5.87
CA ILE A 309 -8.00 4.90 5.00
C ILE A 309 -7.06 6.11 5.12
N THR A 310 -6.71 6.48 6.36
CA THR A 310 -5.84 7.63 6.62
C THR A 310 -4.40 7.29 6.23
N THR A 311 -3.92 6.09 6.53
CA THR A 311 -2.58 5.62 6.16
C THR A 311 -2.36 5.65 4.64
N PHE A 312 -3.21 4.99 3.86
CA PHE A 312 -3.07 4.93 2.40
C PHE A 312 -3.27 6.30 1.75
N SER A 313 -4.24 7.09 2.25
CA SER A 313 -4.44 8.47 1.79
C SER A 313 -3.22 9.34 2.05
N ALA A 314 -2.58 9.19 3.21
CA ALA A 314 -1.40 9.96 3.59
C ALA A 314 -0.17 9.58 2.75
N ILE A 315 0.08 8.28 2.56
CA ILE A 315 1.19 7.77 1.74
C ILE A 315 1.05 8.27 0.31
N TYR A 316 -0.12 8.07 -0.31
CA TYR A 316 -0.31 8.44 -1.72
C TYR A 316 -0.31 9.95 -1.93
N ASN A 317 -1.02 10.71 -1.08
CA ASN A 317 -1.00 12.17 -1.14
C ASN A 317 0.41 12.72 -0.92
N GLY A 318 1.18 12.13 -0.01
CA GLY A 318 2.56 12.54 0.23
C GLY A 318 3.50 12.22 -0.91
N PHE A 319 3.39 11.03 -1.52
CA PHE A 319 4.13 10.71 -2.74
C PHE A 319 3.85 11.72 -3.86
N LEU A 320 2.59 12.01 -4.15
CA LEU A 320 2.23 12.98 -5.20
C LEU A 320 2.78 14.38 -4.92
N TYR A 321 2.73 14.83 -3.67
CA TYR A 321 3.28 16.13 -3.31
C TYR A 321 4.81 16.14 -3.33
N GLY A 322 5.46 15.04 -2.97
CA GLY A 322 6.89 14.84 -3.15
C GLY A 322 7.31 15.00 -4.62
N LEU A 323 6.54 14.42 -5.55
CA LEU A 323 6.78 14.57 -6.99
C LEU A 323 6.66 16.03 -7.46
N VAL A 324 5.72 16.82 -6.92
CA VAL A 324 5.63 18.26 -7.24
C VAL A 324 6.93 18.99 -6.88
N TYR A 325 7.48 18.72 -5.70
CA TYR A 325 8.75 19.33 -5.28
C TYR A 325 9.96 18.77 -6.02
N LEU A 326 9.92 17.51 -6.45
CA LEU A 326 10.93 16.92 -7.30
C LEU A 326 11.06 17.67 -8.64
N PHE A 327 9.94 18.13 -9.19
CA PHE A 327 9.95 18.91 -10.41
C PHE A 327 10.65 20.27 -10.28
N ASN A 328 10.73 20.85 -9.07
CA ASN A 328 11.52 22.07 -8.84
C ASN A 328 13.00 21.89 -9.19
N GLU A 329 13.53 20.67 -9.02
CA GLU A 329 14.90 20.31 -9.39
C GLU A 329 14.98 19.77 -10.83
N ALA A 330 13.96 19.02 -11.27
CA ALA A 330 13.94 18.43 -12.62
C ALA A 330 13.82 19.48 -13.75
N PHE A 331 13.00 20.52 -13.57
CA PHE A 331 12.77 21.53 -14.61
C PHE A 331 14.03 22.33 -14.95
N PRO A 332 14.81 22.83 -13.98
CA PRO A 332 16.11 23.43 -14.26
C PRO A 332 17.07 22.49 -15.00
N LEU A 333 17.05 21.18 -14.71
CA LEU A 333 17.87 20.20 -15.41
C LEU A 333 17.45 19.98 -16.88
N VAL A 334 16.13 19.91 -17.13
CA VAL A 334 15.57 19.67 -18.48
C VAL A 334 15.59 20.93 -19.35
N PHE A 335 15.19 22.07 -18.79
CA PHE A 335 15.04 23.30 -19.56
C PHE A 335 16.27 24.20 -19.48
N GLY A 336 17.09 24.11 -18.44
CA GLY A 336 18.21 25.01 -18.23
C GLY A 336 19.38 24.88 -19.21
N PRO A 337 20.44 25.69 -19.01
CA PRO A 337 21.63 25.68 -19.86
C PRO A 337 22.45 24.39 -19.72
N GLY A 338 23.23 24.04 -20.75
CA GLY A 338 24.04 22.82 -20.79
C GLY A 338 23.39 21.69 -21.60
N LYS A 339 23.03 20.59 -20.93
CA LYS A 339 22.40 19.40 -21.55
C LYS A 339 20.89 19.59 -21.87
N GLY A 340 20.25 20.61 -21.30
CA GLY A 340 18.84 20.92 -21.48
C GLY A 340 18.53 21.80 -22.71
N HIS A 341 17.34 22.44 -22.69
CA HIS A 341 16.85 23.30 -23.77
C HIS A 341 17.45 24.73 -23.81
N GLY A 342 18.34 25.10 -22.88
CA GLY A 342 19.05 26.37 -22.93
C GLY A 342 18.28 27.58 -22.39
N PHE A 343 17.22 27.35 -21.60
CA PHE A 343 16.41 28.42 -21.01
C PHE A 343 17.16 29.13 -19.89
N ASN A 344 17.01 30.45 -19.82
CA ASN A 344 17.43 31.23 -18.66
C ASN A 344 16.50 30.99 -17.45
N VAL A 345 16.85 31.53 -16.28
CA VAL A 345 16.09 31.31 -15.02
C VAL A 345 14.61 31.75 -15.14
N GLY A 346 14.33 32.88 -15.80
CA GLY A 346 12.96 33.35 -16.02
C GLY A 346 12.16 32.42 -16.94
N GLN A 347 12.76 31.97 -18.03
CA GLN A 347 12.16 31.01 -18.97
C GLN A 347 11.93 29.63 -18.33
N GLN A 348 12.85 29.16 -17.48
CA GLN A 348 12.64 27.95 -16.67
C GLN A 348 11.44 28.10 -15.74
N GLY A 349 11.27 29.26 -15.11
CA GLY A 349 10.08 29.58 -14.32
C GLY A 349 8.79 29.50 -15.15
N LEU A 350 8.78 30.03 -16.38
CA LEU A 350 7.62 29.95 -17.28
C LEU A 350 7.27 28.51 -17.69
N ALA A 351 8.24 27.59 -17.75
CA ALA A 351 7.95 26.20 -18.09
C ALA A 351 6.97 25.54 -17.08
N PHE A 352 6.96 25.99 -15.82
CA PHE A 352 5.98 25.52 -14.81
C PHE A 352 4.53 25.91 -15.12
N LEU A 353 4.27 26.78 -16.09
CA LEU A 353 2.91 27.11 -16.53
C LEU A 353 2.15 25.87 -16.99
N GLY A 354 2.81 24.87 -17.59
CA GLY A 354 2.15 23.61 -17.93
C GLY A 354 1.52 22.98 -16.69
N MET A 355 2.31 22.75 -15.66
CA MET A 355 1.88 22.19 -14.38
C MET A 355 0.86 23.06 -13.63
N ALA A 356 0.86 24.39 -13.82
CA ALA A 356 -0.14 25.29 -13.24
C ALA A 356 -1.47 25.30 -14.01
N ILE A 357 -1.44 25.16 -15.34
CA ILE A 357 -2.65 25.17 -16.19
C ILE A 357 -3.46 23.87 -16.02
N GLY A 358 -2.78 22.73 -15.83
CA GLY A 358 -3.42 21.43 -15.61
C GLY A 358 -4.52 21.44 -14.53
N PRO A 359 -4.23 21.87 -13.29
CA PRO A 359 -5.21 22.01 -12.22
C PRO A 359 -6.40 22.90 -12.57
N ILE A 360 -6.18 23.99 -13.32
CA ILE A 360 -7.25 24.90 -13.76
C ILE A 360 -8.20 24.18 -14.72
N ILE A 361 -7.64 23.47 -15.71
CA ILE A 361 -8.44 22.68 -16.66
C ILE A 361 -9.25 21.63 -15.90
N ALA A 362 -8.64 20.89 -14.99
CA ALA A 362 -9.31 19.87 -14.20
C ALA A 362 -10.38 20.46 -13.26
N PHE A 363 -10.14 21.64 -12.69
CA PHE A 363 -11.14 22.39 -11.91
C PHE A 363 -12.37 22.76 -12.74
N CYS A 364 -12.22 23.15 -14.00
CA CYS A 364 -13.34 23.41 -14.90
C CYS A 364 -14.24 22.18 -15.12
N PHE A 365 -13.68 20.97 -15.01
CA PHE A 365 -14.44 19.70 -15.08
C PHE A 365 -15.03 19.25 -13.73
N TYR A 366 -14.66 19.86 -12.61
CA TYR A 366 -15.17 19.51 -11.27
C TYR A 366 -16.71 19.45 -11.16
N PRO A 367 -17.50 20.32 -11.82
CA PRO A 367 -18.96 20.22 -11.77
C PRO A 367 -19.52 18.87 -12.21
N LEU A 368 -18.82 18.11 -13.07
CA LEU A 368 -19.21 16.75 -13.45
C LEU A 368 -19.08 15.78 -12.26
N GLN A 369 -17.99 15.87 -11.49
CA GLN A 369 -17.76 15.07 -10.27
C GLN A 369 -18.81 15.40 -9.20
N GLU A 370 -19.13 16.68 -9.01
CA GLU A 370 -20.13 17.11 -8.03
C GLU A 370 -21.54 16.63 -8.41
N ARG A 371 -21.91 16.71 -9.70
CA ARG A 371 -23.19 16.19 -10.21
C ARG A 371 -23.32 14.68 -9.99
N TYR A 372 -22.24 13.92 -10.21
CA TYR A 372 -22.19 12.49 -9.95
C TYR A 372 -22.35 12.18 -8.45
N TYR A 373 -21.59 12.86 -7.59
CA TYR A 373 -21.67 12.69 -6.14
C TYR A 373 -23.09 12.96 -5.62
N LEU A 374 -23.69 14.10 -5.98
CA LEU A 374 -25.04 14.46 -5.55
C LEU A 374 -26.09 13.49 -6.08
N ARG A 375 -25.88 12.87 -7.25
CA ARG A 375 -26.76 11.81 -7.76
C ARG A 375 -26.70 10.58 -6.85
N ARG A 376 -25.49 10.10 -6.49
CA ARG A 376 -25.31 8.95 -5.61
C ARG A 376 -25.86 9.19 -4.20
N VAL A 377 -25.73 10.41 -3.67
CA VAL A 377 -26.33 10.78 -2.38
C VAL A 377 -27.86 10.74 -2.45
N ARG A 378 -28.47 11.18 -3.56
CA ARG A 378 -29.93 11.08 -3.74
C ARG A 378 -30.42 9.64 -3.86
N GLU A 379 -29.64 8.76 -4.49
CA GLU A 379 -29.96 7.33 -4.61
C GLU A 379 -29.87 6.57 -3.27
N HIS A 380 -29.21 7.13 -2.26
CA HIS A 380 -29.01 6.52 -0.94
C HIS A 380 -29.70 7.33 0.19
N ASP A 381 -30.91 7.83 -0.08
CA ASP A 381 -31.76 8.53 0.89
C ASP A 381 -31.09 9.75 1.57
N GLY A 382 -30.19 10.43 0.86
CA GLY A 382 -29.47 11.58 1.39
C GLY A 382 -28.32 11.25 2.34
N LYS A 383 -28.02 9.96 2.56
CA LYS A 383 -26.82 9.54 3.31
C LYS A 383 -25.57 9.83 2.48
N GLY A 384 -24.51 10.27 3.15
CA GLY A 384 -23.23 10.54 2.50
C GLY A 384 -22.59 9.27 1.96
N VAL A 385 -22.09 9.31 0.72
CA VAL A 385 -21.43 8.20 0.04
C VAL A 385 -19.99 8.63 -0.27
N PRO A 386 -19.03 8.47 0.67
CA PRO A 386 -17.66 8.92 0.49
C PRO A 386 -17.02 8.37 -0.79
N GLU A 387 -17.25 7.10 -1.14
CA GLU A 387 -16.69 6.42 -2.31
C GLU A 387 -17.05 7.13 -3.63
N ALA A 388 -18.19 7.81 -3.67
CA ALA A 388 -18.60 8.56 -4.86
C ALA A 388 -17.68 9.77 -5.14
N ARG A 389 -16.91 10.26 -4.15
CA ARG A 389 -15.87 11.30 -4.31
C ARG A 389 -14.65 10.84 -5.12
N MET A 390 -14.47 9.53 -5.28
CA MET A 390 -13.32 8.92 -5.97
C MET A 390 -13.55 8.63 -7.46
N TRP A 391 -14.71 9.01 -8.02
CA TRP A 391 -15.04 8.67 -9.41
C TRP A 391 -14.06 9.24 -10.44
N MET A 392 -13.77 10.55 -10.39
CA MET A 392 -12.75 11.17 -11.25
C MET A 392 -11.32 10.76 -10.88
N ALA A 393 -11.06 10.35 -9.63
CA ALA A 393 -9.72 9.94 -9.20
C ALA A 393 -9.15 8.79 -10.04
N ARG A 394 -10.01 7.94 -10.60
CA ARG A 394 -9.62 6.87 -11.55
C ARG A 394 -8.93 7.42 -12.80
N LEU A 395 -9.40 8.54 -13.33
CA LEU A 395 -8.77 9.22 -14.47
C LEU A 395 -7.47 9.90 -14.05
N GLY A 396 -7.47 10.56 -12.89
CA GLY A 396 -6.27 11.19 -12.33
C GLY A 396 -5.13 10.19 -12.09
N ALA A 397 -5.45 9.01 -11.58
CA ALA A 397 -4.49 7.93 -11.33
C ALA A 397 -3.84 7.39 -12.62
N ILE A 398 -4.51 7.50 -13.78
CA ILE A 398 -3.94 7.14 -15.10
C ILE A 398 -3.13 8.32 -15.68
N PHE A 399 -3.63 9.55 -15.55
CA PHE A 399 -2.97 10.74 -16.09
C PHE A 399 -1.58 10.95 -15.50
N ILE A 400 -1.41 10.70 -14.20
CA ILE A 400 -0.13 10.90 -13.50
C ILE A 400 1.00 10.05 -14.13
N PRO A 401 0.95 8.70 -14.16
CA PRO A 401 2.04 7.90 -14.72
C PRO A 401 2.25 8.17 -16.23
N VAL A 402 1.17 8.33 -17.00
CA VAL A 402 1.27 8.67 -18.43
C VAL A 402 2.00 9.99 -18.63
N SER A 403 1.67 11.01 -17.83
CA SER A 403 2.33 12.31 -17.90
C SER A 403 3.81 12.26 -17.50
N LEU A 404 4.18 11.44 -16.51
CA LEU A 404 5.57 11.28 -16.08
C LEU A 404 6.40 10.57 -17.15
N PHE A 405 5.87 9.49 -17.75
CA PHE A 405 6.54 8.79 -18.85
C PHE A 405 6.69 9.71 -20.07
N TRP A 406 5.63 10.42 -20.43
CA TRP A 406 5.65 11.38 -21.53
C TRP A 406 6.68 12.49 -21.28
N PHE A 407 6.70 13.09 -20.08
CA PHE A 407 7.70 14.10 -19.71
C PHE A 407 9.12 13.56 -19.81
N GLY A 408 9.38 12.37 -19.25
CA GLY A 408 10.70 11.73 -19.29
C GLY A 408 11.18 11.46 -20.72
N TRP A 409 10.33 10.83 -21.53
CA TRP A 409 10.66 10.46 -22.92
C TRP A 409 10.86 11.67 -23.84
N THR A 410 10.28 12.82 -23.50
CA THR A 410 10.34 14.05 -24.31
C THR A 410 11.23 15.13 -23.73
N SER A 411 12.01 14.81 -22.69
CA SER A 411 12.94 15.73 -22.03
C SER A 411 14.26 15.97 -22.80
N TYR A 412 14.51 15.21 -23.87
CA TYR A 412 15.73 15.35 -24.67
C TYR A 412 15.73 16.65 -25.48
N ARG A 413 16.90 17.26 -25.62
CA ARG A 413 17.11 18.49 -26.42
C ARG A 413 16.69 18.35 -27.90
N SER A 414 16.66 17.14 -28.44
CA SER A 414 16.19 16.84 -29.80
C SER A 414 14.67 17.01 -29.98
N VAL A 415 13.90 16.92 -28.90
CA VAL A 415 12.44 17.10 -28.91
C VAL A 415 12.11 18.56 -28.65
N HIS A 416 11.04 19.08 -29.25
CA HIS A 416 10.66 20.48 -29.06
C HIS A 416 10.22 20.72 -27.59
N TRP A 417 10.79 21.75 -26.95
CA TRP A 417 10.61 22.09 -25.53
C TRP A 417 9.14 22.20 -25.06
N ILE A 418 8.20 22.49 -25.96
CA ILE A 418 6.77 22.58 -25.63
C ILE A 418 6.17 21.23 -25.23
N VAL A 419 6.69 20.12 -25.76
CA VAL A 419 6.14 18.78 -25.57
C VAL A 419 6.23 18.34 -24.11
N PRO A 420 7.39 18.43 -23.41
CA PRO A 420 7.45 18.12 -21.97
C PRO A 420 6.62 19.12 -21.13
N ILE A 421 6.47 20.38 -21.56
CA ILE A 421 5.58 21.33 -20.85
C ILE A 421 4.11 20.87 -20.93
N ILE A 422 3.65 20.43 -22.09
CA ILE A 422 2.29 19.87 -22.25
C ILE A 422 2.12 18.62 -21.38
N ALA A 423 3.11 17.73 -21.34
CA ALA A 423 3.08 16.56 -20.45
C ALA A 423 2.91 16.98 -18.97
N SER A 424 3.63 18.02 -18.53
CA SER A 424 3.50 18.54 -17.16
C SER A 424 2.09 19.08 -16.83
N ALA A 425 1.31 19.52 -17.84
CA ALA A 425 -0.08 19.93 -17.64
C ALA A 425 -0.99 18.75 -17.32
N PHE A 426 -0.79 17.59 -17.95
CA PHE A 426 -1.51 16.36 -17.59
C PHE A 426 -1.16 15.90 -16.17
N PHE A 427 0.11 16.04 -15.77
CA PHE A 427 0.55 15.78 -14.40
C PHE A 427 -0.20 16.68 -13.39
N GLY A 428 -0.20 17.99 -13.63
CA GLY A 428 -0.90 18.95 -12.79
C GLY A 428 -2.41 18.68 -12.70
N ALA A 429 -3.05 18.34 -13.82
CA ALA A 429 -4.46 17.95 -13.85
C ALA A 429 -4.73 16.69 -13.02
N GLY A 430 -3.91 15.65 -13.20
CA GLY A 430 -4.02 14.39 -12.46
C GLY A 430 -3.85 14.57 -10.96
N ILE A 431 -2.84 15.34 -10.54
CA ILE A 431 -2.61 15.65 -9.12
C ILE A 431 -3.79 16.40 -8.50
N TYR A 432 -4.33 17.42 -9.17
CA TYR A 432 -5.50 18.15 -8.67
C TYR A 432 -6.69 17.20 -8.44
N ILE A 433 -6.99 16.36 -9.42
CA ILE A 433 -8.12 15.41 -9.35
C ILE A 433 -7.95 14.47 -8.15
N VAL A 434 -6.77 13.85 -8.02
CA VAL A 434 -6.52 12.85 -6.97
C VAL A 434 -6.48 13.49 -5.58
N ILE A 435 -5.73 14.59 -5.41
CA ILE A 435 -5.63 15.26 -4.10
C ILE A 435 -7.00 15.74 -3.63
N LEU A 436 -7.80 16.35 -4.52
CA LEU A 436 -9.14 16.80 -4.16
C LEU A 436 -10.05 15.62 -3.77
N SER A 437 -9.97 14.50 -4.49
CA SER A 437 -10.73 13.29 -4.15
C SER A 437 -10.32 12.72 -2.78
N ILE A 438 -9.03 12.65 -2.47
CA ILE A 438 -8.52 12.20 -1.16
C ILE A 438 -9.05 13.11 -0.05
N LEU A 439 -8.92 14.43 -0.20
CA LEU A 439 -9.38 15.39 0.81
C LEU A 439 -10.89 15.25 1.06
N ASN A 440 -11.70 15.18 0.01
CA ASN A 440 -13.14 15.01 0.14
C ASN A 440 -13.51 13.65 0.76
N TYR A 441 -12.84 12.57 0.35
CA TYR A 441 -13.09 11.23 0.88
C TYR A 441 -12.81 11.16 2.39
N VAL A 442 -11.66 11.66 2.83
CA VAL A 442 -11.29 11.69 4.26
C VAL A 442 -12.29 12.55 5.05
N VAL A 443 -12.73 13.69 4.52
CA VAL A 443 -13.74 14.53 5.18
C VAL A 443 -15.07 13.82 5.33
N ASP A 444 -15.57 13.21 4.26
CA ASP A 444 -16.88 12.55 4.26
C ASP A 444 -16.88 11.23 5.08
N SER A 445 -15.75 10.50 5.13
CA SER A 445 -15.59 9.25 5.90
C SER A 445 -15.52 9.48 7.41
N TYR A 446 -14.77 10.50 7.87
CA TYR A 446 -14.53 10.71 9.31
C TYR A 446 -15.45 11.75 9.96
N GLN A 447 -16.17 12.57 9.18
CA GLN A 447 -17.16 13.55 9.64
C GLN A 447 -16.68 14.38 10.86
N THR A 448 -17.13 14.05 12.06
CA THR A 448 -16.77 14.71 13.34
C THR A 448 -15.26 14.71 13.60
N TYR A 449 -14.52 13.72 13.10
CA TYR A 449 -13.07 13.59 13.26
C TYR A 449 -12.27 13.94 12.00
N SER A 450 -12.93 14.50 10.98
CA SER A 450 -12.31 14.84 9.68
C SER A 450 -11.09 15.75 9.81
N ALA A 451 -11.11 16.73 10.72
CA ALA A 451 -9.98 17.64 10.93
C ALA A 451 -8.71 16.91 11.39
N SER A 452 -8.83 15.94 12.32
CA SER A 452 -7.68 15.17 12.81
C SER A 452 -7.15 14.19 11.75
N ALA A 453 -8.03 13.56 10.96
CA ALA A 453 -7.63 12.68 9.88
C ALA A 453 -6.92 13.45 8.75
N LEU A 454 -7.48 14.61 8.34
CA LEU A 454 -6.84 15.50 7.37
C LEU A 454 -5.48 16.00 7.86
N ALA A 455 -5.34 16.32 9.14
CA ALA A 455 -4.06 16.75 9.71
C ALA A 455 -2.97 15.67 9.55
N GLY A 456 -3.29 14.39 9.76
CA GLY A 456 -2.37 13.27 9.53
C GLY A 456 -1.97 13.14 8.05
N VAL A 457 -2.95 13.20 7.14
CA VAL A 457 -2.71 13.14 5.69
C VAL A 457 -1.85 14.30 5.20
N ILE A 458 -2.08 15.52 5.69
CA ILE A 458 -1.33 16.72 5.33
C ILE A 458 0.07 16.72 5.96
N LEU A 459 0.23 16.19 7.17
CA LEU A 459 1.52 16.08 7.84
C LEU A 459 2.50 15.23 7.01
N VAL A 460 2.10 14.00 6.65
CA VAL A 460 2.91 13.12 5.79
C VAL A 460 3.19 13.81 4.46
N ARG A 461 2.18 14.47 3.89
CA ARG A 461 2.33 15.21 2.63
C ARG A 461 3.48 16.20 2.67
N ASN A 462 3.52 17.06 3.68
CA ASN A 462 4.53 18.10 3.79
C ASN A 462 5.89 17.53 4.23
N LEU A 463 5.95 16.47 5.05
CA LEU A 463 7.20 15.80 5.40
C LEU A 463 7.89 15.19 4.16
N VAL A 464 7.12 14.50 3.32
CA VAL A 464 7.61 13.94 2.06
C VAL A 464 8.06 15.04 1.11
N GLY A 465 7.28 16.13 0.97
CA GLY A 465 7.65 17.30 0.19
C GLY A 465 8.92 18.01 0.67
N ALA A 466 9.22 17.96 1.98
CA ALA A 466 10.47 18.48 2.53
C ALA A 466 11.68 17.58 2.23
N GLY A 467 11.48 16.25 2.20
CA GLY A 467 12.55 15.29 1.97
C GLY A 467 12.95 15.13 0.49
N PHE A 468 11.98 15.09 -0.43
CA PHE A 468 12.19 14.74 -1.84
C PHE A 468 13.23 15.59 -2.58
N PRO A 469 13.27 16.93 -2.40
CA PRO A 469 14.28 17.75 -3.05
C PRO A 469 15.73 17.38 -2.70
N LEU A 470 15.98 16.88 -1.47
CA LEU A 470 17.35 16.68 -0.96
C LEU A 470 18.13 15.59 -1.68
N PHE A 471 17.45 14.64 -2.33
CA PHE A 471 18.06 13.55 -3.10
C PHE A 471 17.76 13.61 -4.61
N ALA A 472 17.03 14.63 -5.05
CA ALA A 472 16.52 14.73 -6.42
C ALA A 472 17.64 14.76 -7.46
N THR A 473 18.67 15.60 -7.24
CA THR A 473 19.77 15.77 -8.20
C THR A 473 20.62 14.50 -8.32
N GLN A 474 20.90 13.80 -7.23
CA GLN A 474 21.63 12.53 -7.26
C GLN A 474 20.80 11.45 -7.98
N MET A 475 19.49 11.43 -7.76
CA MET A 475 18.56 10.54 -8.44
C MET A 475 18.49 10.82 -9.96
N PHE A 476 18.52 12.07 -10.40
CA PHE A 476 18.51 12.38 -11.84
C PHE A 476 19.88 12.22 -12.51
N MET A 477 20.99 12.40 -11.79
CA MET A 477 22.34 12.32 -12.37
C MET A 477 22.91 10.90 -12.40
N SER A 478 22.61 10.06 -11.40
CA SER A 478 23.14 8.69 -11.30
C SER A 478 22.16 7.62 -11.79
N PHE A 479 20.87 7.96 -11.94
CA PHE A 479 19.78 6.99 -11.78
C PHE A 479 18.67 7.07 -12.86
N ILE A 480 18.94 7.65 -14.04
CA ILE A 480 17.95 7.75 -15.14
C ILE A 480 17.37 6.37 -15.52
N ASN A 481 18.11 5.27 -15.34
CA ASN A 481 17.61 3.93 -15.61
C ASN A 481 16.86 3.30 -14.42
N GLN A 482 17.15 3.68 -13.17
CA GLN A 482 16.63 3.01 -11.99
C GLN A 482 15.39 3.68 -11.38
N LEU A 483 15.14 4.98 -11.61
CA LEU A 483 13.87 5.61 -11.20
C LEU A 483 12.68 5.12 -12.04
N ILE A 484 12.91 4.86 -13.33
CA ILE A 484 11.93 4.19 -14.19
C ILE A 484 11.69 2.77 -13.67
N ILE A 485 12.73 2.06 -13.24
CA ILE A 485 12.60 0.74 -12.60
C ILE A 485 11.93 0.84 -11.22
N LEU A 486 12.09 1.92 -10.46
CA LEU A 486 11.44 2.11 -9.14
C LEU A 486 9.96 2.47 -9.30
N VAL A 487 9.61 3.28 -10.31
CA VAL A 487 8.21 3.60 -10.65
C VAL A 487 7.54 2.41 -11.31
N ILE A 488 8.25 1.64 -12.15
CA ILE A 488 7.81 0.32 -12.63
C ILE A 488 7.67 -0.61 -11.42
N ALA A 489 8.64 -0.67 -10.50
CA ALA A 489 8.58 -1.51 -9.32
C ALA A 489 7.43 -1.13 -8.39
N CYS A 490 7.10 0.16 -8.23
CA CYS A 490 5.93 0.62 -7.48
C CYS A 490 4.60 0.41 -8.22
N LEU A 491 4.59 0.47 -9.57
CA LEU A 491 3.42 0.15 -10.38
C LEU A 491 3.21 -1.37 -10.53
N THR A 492 4.28 -2.18 -10.43
CA THR A 492 4.21 -3.64 -10.43
C THR A 492 3.95 -4.18 -9.03
N SER A 493 4.43 -3.53 -7.96
CA SER A 493 4.11 -3.91 -6.57
C SER A 493 2.74 -3.40 -6.08
N THR A 494 2.09 -2.47 -6.79
CA THR A 494 0.67 -2.14 -6.58
C THR A 494 -0.28 -3.00 -7.42
N THR A 495 0.26 -3.88 -8.26
CA THR A 495 -0.47 -5.00 -8.87
C THR A 495 0.00 -6.32 -8.27
N ALA A 496 -0.14 -6.50 -6.96
CA ALA A 496 -0.61 -7.81 -6.48
C ALA A 496 -2.00 -7.96 -7.10
N GLY A 497 -2.05 -8.43 -8.35
CA GLY A 497 -3.27 -8.55 -9.10
C GLY A 497 -4.12 -9.57 -8.38
N LEU A 498 -5.11 -9.10 -7.61
CA LEU A 498 -6.18 -9.94 -7.10
C LEU A 498 -6.59 -10.89 -8.24
N CYS A 499 -6.38 -12.19 -8.01
CA CYS A 499 -6.65 -13.20 -9.01
C CYS A 499 -8.09 -13.05 -9.48
N SER A 500 -8.27 -12.76 -10.77
CA SER A 500 -9.57 -12.50 -11.38
C SER A 500 -9.89 -13.63 -12.34
N SER A 501 -11.17 -13.98 -12.50
CA SER A 501 -11.61 -15.10 -13.34
C SER A 501 -11.09 -15.08 -14.79
N GLY A 502 -10.66 -13.92 -15.31
CA GLY A 502 -10.07 -13.77 -16.65
C GLY A 502 -8.55 -13.92 -16.72
N LYS A 503 -7.86 -14.16 -15.59
CA LYS A 503 -6.40 -14.33 -15.48
C LYS A 503 -5.97 -15.69 -14.89
N VAL A 504 -6.91 -16.53 -14.48
CA VAL A 504 -6.61 -17.85 -13.89
C VAL A 504 -5.97 -18.72 -14.96
N THR A 505 -4.73 -19.17 -14.74
CA THR A 505 -4.12 -20.21 -15.57
C THR A 505 -4.61 -21.58 -15.11
N THR A 506 -4.84 -22.50 -16.05
CA THR A 506 -5.30 -23.85 -15.70
C THR A 506 -4.16 -24.84 -15.91
N ARG A 507 -3.79 -25.55 -14.84
CA ARG A 507 -2.91 -26.71 -14.88
C ARG A 507 -3.73 -27.93 -15.28
N LYS A 508 -3.24 -28.68 -16.28
CA LYS A 508 -4.00 -29.74 -16.95
C LYS A 508 -3.40 -31.12 -16.68
N GLU A 509 -4.21 -32.16 -16.75
CA GLU A 509 -3.69 -33.52 -16.71
C GLU A 509 -2.92 -33.82 -18.02
N TRP A 510 -1.86 -34.62 -17.97
CA TRP A 510 -1.03 -34.90 -19.17
C TRP A 510 -1.82 -35.41 -20.39
N ARG A 511 -2.88 -36.19 -20.16
CA ARG A 511 -3.76 -36.75 -21.21
C ARG A 511 -4.67 -35.70 -21.84
N GLU A 512 -4.93 -34.60 -21.14
CA GLU A 512 -5.71 -33.47 -21.66
C GLU A 512 -4.88 -32.57 -22.58
N LEU A 513 -3.55 -32.66 -22.49
CA LEU A 513 -2.66 -32.00 -23.44
C LEU A 513 -2.67 -32.76 -24.77
N ASP A 514 -2.79 -32.01 -25.86
CA ASP A 514 -2.55 -32.56 -27.20
C ASP A 514 -1.06 -32.84 -27.44
N GLU A 515 -0.74 -33.51 -28.55
CA GLU A 515 0.64 -33.89 -28.87
C GLU A 515 1.57 -32.68 -29.01
N THR A 516 1.06 -31.54 -29.49
CA THR A 516 1.84 -30.30 -29.67
C THR A 516 2.13 -29.68 -28.32
N GLU A 517 1.11 -29.54 -27.46
CA GLU A 517 1.26 -29.02 -26.09
C GLU A 517 2.27 -29.85 -25.28
N ARG A 518 2.26 -31.19 -25.43
CA ARG A 518 3.24 -32.07 -24.78
C ARG A 518 4.66 -31.81 -25.28
N ILE A 519 4.84 -31.71 -26.59
CA ILE A 519 6.16 -31.43 -27.21
C ILE A 519 6.66 -30.04 -26.80
N GLU A 520 5.79 -29.03 -26.74
CA GLU A 520 6.15 -27.69 -26.25
C GLU A 520 6.68 -27.71 -24.83
N TYR A 521 6.03 -28.47 -23.93
CA TYR A 521 6.50 -28.62 -22.55
C TYR A 521 7.86 -29.36 -22.49
N ILE A 522 8.03 -30.42 -23.27
CA ILE A 522 9.30 -31.16 -23.38
C ILE A 522 10.43 -30.24 -23.87
N ASN A 523 10.17 -29.44 -24.90
CA ASN A 523 11.14 -28.49 -25.44
C ASN A 523 11.50 -27.40 -24.43
N ALA A 524 10.53 -26.93 -23.63
CA ALA A 524 10.79 -25.96 -22.57
C ALA A 524 11.74 -26.52 -21.50
N ILE A 525 11.65 -27.80 -21.16
CA ILE A 525 12.61 -28.47 -20.26
C ILE A 525 14.01 -28.51 -20.88
N TYR A 526 14.12 -28.88 -22.16
CA TYR A 526 15.40 -28.87 -22.86
C TYR A 526 16.02 -27.48 -22.95
N CYS A 527 15.19 -26.44 -23.13
CA CYS A 527 15.65 -25.06 -23.07
C CYS A 527 16.35 -24.74 -21.74
N LEU A 528 15.87 -25.24 -20.58
CA LEU A 528 16.56 -25.04 -19.30
C LEU A 528 17.95 -25.67 -19.26
N ARG A 529 18.20 -26.76 -20.01
CA ARG A 529 19.54 -27.35 -20.17
C ARG A 529 20.48 -26.51 -21.03
N GLU A 530 19.93 -25.64 -21.87
CA GLU A 530 20.71 -24.72 -22.73
C GLU A 530 21.02 -23.39 -22.04
N ARG A 531 20.33 -23.08 -20.94
CA ARG A 531 20.53 -21.84 -20.18
C ARG A 531 21.64 -22.00 -19.15
N PRO A 532 22.51 -20.98 -18.96
CA PRO A 532 23.58 -21.04 -17.98
C PRO A 532 23.02 -21.01 -16.55
N SER A 533 23.63 -21.79 -15.66
CA SER A 533 23.34 -21.73 -14.22
C SER A 533 23.62 -20.35 -13.59
N TYR A 534 22.84 -19.99 -12.57
CA TYR A 534 23.09 -18.82 -11.73
C TYR A 534 23.94 -19.12 -10.49
N LEU A 535 24.11 -20.40 -10.14
CA LEU A 535 24.94 -20.80 -9.00
C LEU A 535 26.43 -20.68 -9.33
N PRO A 536 27.25 -20.25 -8.36
CA PRO A 536 28.69 -20.15 -8.55
C PRO A 536 29.32 -21.55 -8.67
N ASN A 537 30.09 -21.77 -9.75
CA ASN A 537 30.75 -23.05 -10.03
C ASN A 537 31.72 -23.49 -8.92
N GLU A 538 32.33 -22.54 -8.19
CA GLU A 538 33.26 -22.84 -7.09
C GLU A 538 32.59 -23.58 -5.93
N GLU A 539 31.32 -23.28 -5.64
CA GLU A 539 30.55 -23.92 -4.56
C GLU A 539 29.74 -25.11 -5.08
N PHE A 540 29.32 -25.07 -6.35
CA PHE A 540 28.49 -26.07 -7.00
C PHE A 540 29.16 -26.63 -8.27
N PRO A 541 30.25 -27.40 -8.13
CA PRO A 541 31.10 -27.79 -9.25
C PRO A 541 30.43 -28.71 -10.27
N GLY A 542 29.31 -29.33 -9.91
CA GLY A 542 28.50 -30.21 -10.76
C GLY A 542 27.32 -29.55 -11.45
N VAL A 543 26.95 -28.33 -11.06
CA VAL A 543 25.85 -27.57 -11.67
C VAL A 543 26.34 -26.97 -12.99
N ARG A 544 25.58 -27.14 -14.07
CA ARG A 544 25.95 -26.68 -15.42
C ARG A 544 24.93 -25.73 -16.01
N ASP A 545 23.66 -25.96 -15.73
CA ASP A 545 22.56 -25.29 -16.40
C ASP A 545 21.45 -24.90 -15.44
N ARG A 546 20.45 -24.18 -15.96
CA ARG A 546 19.33 -23.68 -15.14
C ARG A 546 18.51 -24.80 -14.53
N LEU A 547 18.41 -25.97 -15.16
CA LEU A 547 17.73 -27.11 -14.56
C LEU A 547 18.50 -27.61 -13.33
N ASP A 548 19.82 -27.68 -13.40
CA ASP A 548 20.64 -28.07 -12.26
C ASP A 548 20.53 -27.09 -11.08
N ASP A 549 20.19 -25.82 -11.30
CA ASP A 549 19.92 -24.88 -10.21
C ASP A 549 18.71 -25.30 -9.37
N PHE A 550 17.67 -25.86 -10.00
CA PHE A 550 16.52 -26.45 -9.31
C PHE A 550 16.93 -27.66 -8.49
N VAL A 551 17.73 -28.54 -9.09
CA VAL A 551 18.22 -29.75 -8.43
C VAL A 551 19.09 -29.40 -7.23
N ALA A 552 20.07 -28.50 -7.39
CA ALA A 552 20.97 -28.08 -6.32
C ALA A 552 20.23 -27.38 -5.17
N THR A 553 19.23 -26.55 -5.50
CA THR A 553 18.38 -25.92 -4.49
C THR A 553 17.61 -26.97 -3.69
N HIS A 554 17.01 -27.94 -4.38
CA HIS A 554 16.31 -29.03 -3.71
C HIS A 554 17.23 -29.85 -2.79
N ILE A 555 18.42 -30.25 -3.26
CA ILE A 555 19.44 -30.94 -2.45
C ILE A 555 19.75 -30.15 -1.18
N ASN A 556 19.99 -28.84 -1.31
CA ASN A 556 20.42 -27.98 -0.21
C ASN A 556 19.35 -27.86 0.88
N TYR A 557 18.07 -27.93 0.51
CA TYR A 557 16.94 -27.77 1.43
C TYR A 557 16.23 -29.08 1.78
N THR A 558 16.63 -30.23 1.22
CA THR A 558 15.96 -31.54 1.42
C THR A 558 15.59 -31.85 2.88
N THR A 559 16.49 -31.60 3.83
CA THR A 559 16.29 -31.89 5.26
C THR A 559 15.29 -30.95 5.96
N ARG A 560 14.80 -29.95 5.25
CA ARG A 560 13.84 -28.94 5.75
C ARG A 560 12.55 -28.86 4.94
N ILE A 561 12.38 -29.68 3.91
CA ILE A 561 11.25 -29.58 2.98
C ILE A 561 10.53 -30.92 2.76
N HIS A 562 10.90 -31.98 3.48
CA HIS A 562 10.30 -33.31 3.39
C HIS A 562 9.92 -33.82 4.77
N GLN A 563 8.91 -34.69 4.82
CA GLN A 563 8.44 -35.41 6.00
C GLN A 563 8.29 -34.50 7.22
N ASN A 564 7.76 -33.30 6.96
CA ASN A 564 7.67 -32.20 7.90
C ASN A 564 6.55 -31.24 7.51
N GLY A 565 6.39 -30.14 8.26
CA GLY A 565 5.30 -29.18 8.01
C GLY A 565 5.49 -28.28 6.77
N LEU A 566 6.63 -28.34 6.10
CA LEU A 566 6.96 -27.50 4.94
C LEU A 566 6.81 -28.20 3.59
N LEU A 567 6.60 -29.52 3.53
CA LEU A 567 6.47 -30.26 2.26
C LEU A 567 5.53 -29.57 1.28
N LEU A 568 4.26 -29.46 1.66
CA LEU A 568 3.20 -28.96 0.79
C LEU A 568 3.41 -27.48 0.37
N PRO A 569 3.61 -26.52 1.30
CA PRO A 569 3.80 -25.13 0.93
C PRO A 569 5.10 -24.89 0.13
N TRP A 570 6.20 -25.55 0.49
CA TRP A 570 7.48 -25.36 -0.20
C TRP A 570 7.41 -25.88 -1.63
N HIS A 571 6.88 -27.10 -1.83
CA HIS A 571 6.78 -27.70 -3.16
C HIS A 571 5.74 -27.00 -4.05
N ARG A 572 4.64 -26.47 -3.50
CA ARG A 572 3.72 -25.61 -4.25
C ARG A 572 4.44 -24.39 -4.84
N HIS A 573 5.27 -23.72 -4.05
CA HIS A 573 6.03 -22.59 -4.56
C HIS A 573 7.13 -23.03 -5.53
N PHE A 574 7.79 -24.16 -5.26
CA PHE A 574 8.82 -24.70 -6.13
C PHE A 574 8.31 -25.00 -7.55
N ILE A 575 7.13 -25.61 -7.69
CA ILE A 575 6.51 -25.84 -9.01
C ILE A 575 5.98 -24.55 -9.64
N PHE A 576 5.62 -23.55 -8.84
CA PHE A 576 5.28 -22.22 -9.35
C PHE A 576 6.51 -21.52 -9.93
N ILE A 577 7.65 -21.54 -9.24
CA ILE A 577 8.92 -21.01 -9.75
C ILE A 577 9.34 -21.75 -11.03
N TRP A 578 9.15 -23.07 -11.07
CA TRP A 578 9.39 -23.85 -12.28
C TRP A 578 8.52 -23.37 -13.44
N GLU A 579 7.22 -23.24 -13.22
CA GLU A 579 6.27 -22.76 -14.23
C GLU A 579 6.64 -21.35 -14.73
N THR A 580 6.92 -20.41 -13.83
CA THR A 580 7.31 -19.05 -14.22
C THR A 580 8.65 -19.04 -14.96
N THR A 581 9.62 -19.84 -14.54
CA THR A 581 10.92 -19.96 -15.21
C THR A 581 10.78 -20.50 -16.64
N LEU A 582 9.95 -21.53 -16.86
CA LEU A 582 9.67 -22.02 -18.21
C LEU A 582 9.03 -20.92 -19.09
N ARG A 583 8.12 -20.12 -18.53
CA ARG A 583 7.44 -19.03 -19.25
C ARG A 583 8.39 -17.88 -19.57
N GLU A 584 9.18 -17.45 -18.59
CA GLU A 584 10.00 -16.24 -18.66
C GLU A 584 11.34 -16.47 -19.37
N GLU A 585 12.02 -17.59 -19.07
CA GLU A 585 13.34 -17.88 -19.63
C GLU A 585 13.28 -18.72 -20.92
N CYS A 586 12.20 -19.49 -21.10
CA CYS A 586 12.04 -20.42 -22.22
C CYS A 586 10.82 -20.15 -23.11
N GLY A 587 10.03 -19.12 -22.83
CA GLY A 587 8.91 -18.72 -23.67
C GLY A 587 7.76 -19.73 -23.71
N TYR A 588 7.65 -20.62 -22.72
CA TYR A 588 6.59 -21.61 -22.66
C TYR A 588 5.22 -20.94 -22.49
N THR A 589 4.25 -21.24 -23.36
CA THR A 589 2.89 -20.65 -23.30
C THR A 589 1.83 -21.63 -22.83
N GLY A 590 2.13 -22.93 -22.83
CA GLY A 590 1.19 -24.00 -22.46
C GLY A 590 0.81 -24.03 -20.98
N SER A 591 -0.03 -25.00 -20.62
CA SER A 591 -0.42 -25.28 -19.23
C SER A 591 0.65 -26.09 -18.51
N LEU A 592 0.91 -25.84 -17.22
CA LEU A 592 1.74 -26.76 -16.44
C LEU A 592 1.00 -28.11 -16.30
N PRO A 593 1.60 -29.23 -16.73
CA PRO A 593 0.97 -30.53 -16.62
C PRO A 593 1.08 -31.13 -15.22
N TYR A 594 0.15 -32.00 -14.86
CA TYR A 594 0.28 -32.91 -13.72
C TYR A 594 0.05 -34.36 -14.13
N TRP A 595 0.64 -35.28 -13.36
CA TRP A 595 0.50 -36.73 -13.57
C TRP A 595 -0.50 -37.32 -12.59
N ASN A 596 -1.68 -37.70 -13.08
CA ASN A 596 -2.68 -38.35 -12.25
C ASN A 596 -2.39 -39.84 -12.05
N TRP A 597 -1.68 -40.18 -10.98
CA TRP A 597 -1.28 -41.57 -10.68
C TRP A 597 -2.45 -42.54 -10.56
N VAL A 598 -3.61 -42.08 -10.10
CA VAL A 598 -4.80 -42.93 -9.90
C VAL A 598 -5.23 -43.59 -11.22
N LEU A 599 -5.03 -42.90 -12.34
CA LEU A 599 -5.32 -43.44 -13.68
C LEU A 599 -4.28 -44.48 -14.15
N ASP A 600 -3.09 -44.47 -13.57
CA ASP A 600 -1.96 -45.33 -13.92
C ASP A 600 -1.65 -46.41 -12.88
N ALA A 601 -2.43 -46.46 -11.79
CA ALA A 601 -2.26 -47.36 -10.66
C ALA A 601 -2.01 -48.82 -11.08
N TYR A 602 -2.69 -49.26 -12.13
CA TYR A 602 -2.64 -50.63 -12.64
C TYR A 602 -2.13 -50.76 -14.07
N THR A 603 -1.78 -49.64 -14.73
CA THR A 603 -1.40 -49.57 -16.15
C THR A 603 -0.18 -48.68 -16.37
N LEU A 604 0.76 -48.68 -15.41
CA LEU A 604 1.92 -47.78 -15.39
C LEU A 604 2.72 -47.75 -16.70
N PHE A 605 2.92 -48.90 -17.36
CA PHE A 605 3.65 -48.99 -18.62
C PHE A 605 2.89 -48.40 -19.82
N ASP A 606 1.56 -48.39 -19.76
CA ASP A 606 0.71 -47.84 -20.81
C ASP A 606 0.43 -46.34 -20.59
N SER A 607 0.87 -45.78 -19.46
CA SER A 607 0.72 -44.37 -19.14
C SER A 607 1.24 -43.50 -20.29
N PRO A 608 0.42 -42.57 -20.85
CA PRO A 608 0.87 -41.63 -21.87
C PRO A 608 2.03 -40.74 -21.43
N THR A 609 2.27 -40.66 -20.11
CA THR A 609 3.37 -39.95 -19.49
C THR A 609 4.68 -40.77 -19.54
N LEU A 610 4.60 -42.11 -19.51
CA LEU A 610 5.73 -43.03 -19.25
C LEU A 610 5.87 -44.18 -20.24
N ASN A 611 5.09 -44.22 -21.32
CA ASN A 611 5.15 -45.32 -22.29
C ASN A 611 6.35 -45.27 -23.26
N GLY A 612 7.17 -44.21 -23.20
CA GLY A 612 8.37 -44.05 -24.04
C GLY A 612 8.10 -43.56 -25.46
N ASN A 613 6.87 -43.13 -25.77
CA ASN A 613 6.54 -42.49 -27.04
C ASN A 613 7.19 -41.10 -27.16
N PRO A 614 7.26 -40.52 -28.38
CA PRO A 614 7.84 -39.18 -28.61
C PRO A 614 7.15 -38.04 -27.86
N THR A 615 5.93 -38.25 -27.36
CA THR A 615 5.16 -37.28 -26.58
C THR A 615 5.00 -37.69 -25.11
N SER A 616 5.83 -38.63 -24.63
CA SER A 616 5.93 -39.00 -23.21
C SER A 616 7.12 -38.26 -22.57
N LEU A 617 7.23 -38.28 -21.24
CA LEU A 617 8.47 -37.89 -20.55
C LEU A 617 9.42 -39.08 -20.46
N SER A 618 9.56 -39.80 -21.59
CA SER A 618 10.28 -41.07 -21.75
C SER A 618 9.72 -42.24 -20.93
N GLY A 619 10.23 -43.44 -21.20
CA GLY A 619 9.75 -44.67 -20.56
C GLY A 619 10.72 -45.30 -19.57
N ASN A 620 10.64 -46.63 -19.48
CA ASN A 620 11.42 -47.41 -18.53
C ASN A 620 12.92 -47.45 -18.87
N GLY A 621 13.74 -47.69 -17.85
CA GLY A 621 15.17 -47.93 -17.99
C GLY A 621 15.51 -49.28 -18.62
N ALA A 622 16.77 -49.42 -19.02
CA ALA A 622 17.37 -50.70 -19.36
C ALA A 622 17.33 -51.61 -18.12
N PHE A 623 17.00 -52.88 -18.31
CA PHE A 623 16.92 -53.84 -17.21
C PHE A 623 18.30 -54.12 -16.63
N LYS A 624 18.44 -54.05 -15.31
CA LYS A 624 19.61 -54.49 -14.55
C LYS A 624 19.23 -55.63 -13.60
N ALA A 625 20.01 -56.71 -13.67
CA ALA A 625 19.73 -57.91 -12.88
C ALA A 625 20.10 -57.76 -11.40
N ASP A 626 21.01 -56.83 -11.10
CA ASP A 626 21.63 -56.54 -9.80
C ASP A 626 20.94 -55.40 -9.03
N GLU A 627 19.79 -54.90 -9.50
CA GLU A 627 18.97 -53.93 -8.77
C GLU A 627 18.62 -54.46 -7.38
N VAL A 628 18.96 -53.66 -6.35
CA VAL A 628 18.67 -53.98 -4.95
C VAL A 628 17.23 -53.53 -4.62
N PRO A 629 16.37 -54.40 -4.08
CA PRO A 629 15.04 -54.02 -3.61
C PRO A 629 15.10 -52.95 -2.52
N SER A 630 14.16 -52.00 -2.53
CA SER A 630 14.05 -51.00 -1.46
C SER A 630 13.49 -51.65 -0.20
N CYS A 631 14.25 -51.61 0.89
CA CYS A 631 13.88 -52.21 2.17
C CYS A 631 13.80 -51.15 3.29
N ASN A 632 13.05 -51.46 4.34
CA ASN A 632 13.03 -50.68 5.57
C ASN A 632 14.41 -50.69 6.27
N SER A 633 14.60 -49.82 7.27
CA SER A 633 15.85 -49.64 8.03
C SER A 633 16.40 -50.91 8.67
N GLN A 634 15.55 -51.92 8.91
CA GLN A 634 15.92 -53.21 9.49
C GLN A 634 16.18 -54.31 8.43
N ASN A 635 16.03 -54.01 7.14
CA ASN A 635 16.08 -54.97 6.03
C ASN A 635 15.13 -56.19 6.20
N THR A 636 14.00 -56.00 6.90
CA THR A 636 13.02 -57.07 7.18
C THR A 636 11.83 -57.04 6.23
N GLU A 637 11.47 -55.85 5.73
CA GLU A 637 10.38 -55.66 4.78
C GLU A 637 10.93 -54.93 3.55
N CYS A 638 10.86 -55.59 2.40
CA CYS A 638 11.36 -55.06 1.13
C CYS A 638 10.24 -54.98 0.10
N LEU A 639 10.15 -53.84 -0.58
CA LEU A 639 9.29 -53.67 -1.74
C LEU A 639 9.90 -54.44 -2.93
N PRO A 640 9.07 -55.05 -3.80
CA PRO A 640 9.55 -55.68 -5.03
C PRO A 640 10.41 -54.70 -5.83
N ARG A 641 11.49 -55.21 -6.45
CA ARG A 641 12.29 -54.39 -7.38
C ARG A 641 11.45 -53.93 -8.57
N GLY A 642 11.89 -52.85 -9.22
CA GLY A 642 11.29 -52.43 -10.47
C GLY A 642 11.68 -53.34 -11.63
N THR A 643 11.53 -52.81 -12.84
CA THR A 643 11.74 -53.56 -14.09
C THR A 643 12.84 -52.95 -14.97
N GLY A 644 13.62 -52.00 -14.44
CA GLY A 644 14.63 -51.23 -15.16
C GLY A 644 15.93 -51.10 -14.37
N ASP A 645 16.19 -49.89 -13.85
CA ASP A 645 17.37 -49.44 -13.09
C ASP A 645 18.60 -49.00 -13.93
N GLY A 646 18.54 -49.21 -15.25
CA GLY A 646 19.48 -48.64 -16.21
C GLY A 646 19.00 -47.34 -16.87
N CYS A 647 19.78 -46.87 -17.85
CA CYS A 647 19.43 -45.69 -18.65
C CYS A 647 18.05 -45.84 -19.31
N VAL A 648 17.28 -44.77 -19.32
CA VAL A 648 16.02 -44.67 -20.07
C VAL A 648 16.22 -45.08 -21.54
N LYS A 649 15.38 -46.01 -22.03
CA LYS A 649 15.58 -46.65 -23.35
C LYS A 649 15.03 -45.86 -24.53
N SER A 650 13.93 -45.13 -24.33
CA SER A 650 13.14 -44.53 -25.41
C SER A 650 12.42 -43.26 -24.97
N GLY A 651 11.97 -42.50 -25.97
CA GLY A 651 11.31 -41.21 -25.79
C GLY A 651 12.29 -40.02 -25.75
N PRO A 652 11.77 -38.80 -25.55
CA PRO A 652 12.53 -37.56 -25.69
C PRO A 652 13.72 -37.42 -24.74
N PHE A 653 13.71 -38.10 -23.60
CA PHE A 653 14.76 -38.02 -22.57
C PHE A 653 15.71 -39.23 -22.57
N ALA A 654 15.70 -40.08 -23.60
CA ALA A 654 16.62 -41.22 -23.68
C ALA A 654 18.10 -40.82 -23.73
N ASN A 655 18.40 -39.66 -24.33
CA ASN A 655 19.75 -39.07 -24.37
C ASN A 655 19.92 -37.93 -23.35
N PHE A 656 19.00 -37.81 -22.39
CA PHE A 656 19.06 -36.78 -21.37
C PHE A 656 20.15 -37.13 -20.36
N GLN A 657 21.22 -36.35 -20.36
CA GLN A 657 22.27 -36.44 -19.37
C GLN A 657 21.82 -35.68 -18.11
N VAL A 658 22.01 -36.28 -16.93
CA VAL A 658 21.87 -35.64 -15.62
C VAL A 658 23.27 -35.45 -15.02
N HIS A 659 23.48 -34.46 -14.14
CA HIS A 659 24.83 -33.99 -13.79
C HIS A 659 25.29 -34.29 -12.35
N LEU A 660 24.35 -34.48 -11.43
CA LEU A 660 24.64 -34.67 -10.00
C LEU A 660 24.42 -36.13 -9.60
N ALA A 661 25.30 -36.68 -8.77
CA ALA A 661 25.22 -38.08 -8.38
C ALA A 661 24.15 -38.37 -7.31
N PRO A 662 23.65 -39.61 -7.26
CA PRO A 662 22.78 -40.07 -6.17
C PRO A 662 23.41 -39.84 -4.79
N ILE A 663 22.62 -39.26 -3.90
CA ILE A 663 22.99 -38.99 -2.51
C ILE A 663 22.31 -40.04 -1.62
N ASN A 664 23.05 -40.59 -0.65
CA ASN A 664 22.50 -41.59 0.25
C ASN A 664 21.46 -40.94 1.18
N ALA A 665 20.23 -41.49 1.20
CA ALA A 665 19.13 -41.00 2.02
C ALA A 665 19.46 -40.92 3.53
N SER A 666 20.35 -41.78 4.03
CA SER A 666 20.83 -41.74 5.43
C SER A 666 21.49 -40.42 5.83
N LEU A 667 21.96 -39.62 4.86
CA LEU A 667 22.52 -38.29 5.10
C LEU A 667 21.46 -37.25 5.50
N ALA A 668 20.17 -37.60 5.49
CA ALA A 668 19.11 -36.75 6.01
C ALA A 668 19.01 -36.76 7.54
N GLN A 669 19.38 -37.86 8.20
CA GLN A 669 19.32 -38.06 9.66
C GLN A 669 20.22 -37.14 10.51
N PRO A 670 21.41 -36.69 10.08
CA PRO A 670 22.17 -35.70 10.84
C PRO A 670 21.56 -34.29 10.79
N TYR A 671 20.45 -34.06 10.08
CA TYR A 671 19.75 -32.78 9.91
C TYR A 671 20.65 -31.62 9.48
N SER A 672 21.82 -31.96 8.92
CA SER A 672 22.88 -31.03 8.57
C SER A 672 22.82 -30.70 7.09
N ARG A 673 23.57 -29.68 6.69
CA ARG A 673 23.71 -29.37 5.27
C ARG A 673 24.34 -30.57 4.54
N PRO A 674 23.91 -30.86 3.30
CA PRO A 674 24.57 -31.87 2.49
C PRO A 674 26.08 -31.62 2.43
N PRO A 675 26.90 -32.67 2.45
CA PRO A 675 28.35 -32.54 2.35
C PRO A 675 28.74 -31.96 0.98
N SER A 676 29.89 -31.31 0.86
CA SER A 676 30.29 -30.61 -0.38
C SER A 676 30.30 -31.51 -1.63
N TYR A 677 30.62 -32.79 -1.48
CA TYR A 677 30.61 -33.76 -2.58
C TYR A 677 29.21 -34.04 -3.16
N ALA A 678 28.14 -33.62 -2.47
CA ALA A 678 26.77 -33.70 -2.96
C ALA A 678 26.57 -32.93 -4.27
N PHE A 679 27.44 -31.95 -4.53
CA PHE A 679 27.39 -31.10 -5.71
C PHE A 679 28.51 -31.41 -6.71
N ASP A 680 29.19 -32.56 -6.61
CA ASP A 680 30.24 -32.96 -7.54
C ASP A 680 29.69 -33.23 -8.94
N TYR A 681 30.47 -32.89 -9.97
CA TYR A 681 30.12 -33.20 -11.36
C TYR A 681 30.26 -34.69 -11.66
N LYS A 682 29.13 -35.39 -11.80
CA LYS A 682 29.06 -36.83 -12.10
C LYS A 682 28.01 -37.09 -13.18
N PRO A 683 28.29 -36.67 -14.43
CA PRO A 683 27.33 -36.81 -15.52
C PRO A 683 27.03 -38.28 -15.83
N HIS A 684 25.75 -38.62 -15.94
CA HIS A 684 25.26 -39.94 -16.34
C HIS A 684 23.93 -39.82 -17.10
N CYS A 685 23.46 -40.92 -17.68
CA CYS A 685 22.13 -40.95 -18.30
C CYS A 685 21.04 -40.89 -17.22
N LEU A 686 19.87 -40.35 -17.54
CA LEU A 686 18.69 -40.50 -16.70
C LEU A 686 18.34 -41.99 -16.53
N THR A 687 18.18 -42.44 -15.28
CA THR A 687 17.85 -43.83 -14.94
C THR A 687 16.44 -43.94 -14.36
N ARG A 688 15.75 -45.05 -14.68
CA ARG A 688 14.42 -45.37 -14.15
C ARG A 688 14.22 -46.87 -13.98
N SER A 689 13.45 -47.26 -12.98
CA SER A 689 13.02 -48.65 -12.74
C SER A 689 11.52 -48.66 -12.45
N LEU A 690 10.70 -48.62 -13.49
CA LEU A 690 9.25 -48.52 -13.32
C LEU A 690 8.73 -49.72 -12.51
N ASN A 691 7.94 -49.42 -11.48
CA ASN A 691 7.47 -50.37 -10.47
C ASN A 691 5.94 -50.31 -10.32
N PRO A 692 5.21 -51.17 -11.07
CA PRO A 692 3.75 -51.23 -11.01
C PRO A 692 3.21 -51.66 -9.64
N PHE A 693 3.97 -52.43 -8.86
CA PHE A 693 3.53 -52.86 -7.53
C PHE A 693 3.43 -51.66 -6.59
N ILE A 694 4.48 -50.83 -6.52
CA ILE A 694 4.49 -49.63 -5.68
C ILE A 694 3.35 -48.68 -6.10
N MET A 695 3.21 -48.46 -7.41
CA MET A 695 2.12 -47.65 -7.97
C MET A 695 0.72 -48.16 -7.55
N ALA A 696 0.47 -49.47 -7.66
CA ALA A 696 -0.80 -50.08 -7.29
C ALA A 696 -1.11 -50.06 -5.79
N VAL A 697 -0.09 -49.99 -4.93
CA VAL A 697 -0.23 -50.00 -3.47
C VAL A 697 -0.42 -48.58 -2.92
N PHE A 698 0.42 -47.63 -3.36
CA PHE A 698 0.52 -46.31 -2.73
C PHE A 698 -0.22 -45.20 -3.48
N ASN A 699 -0.63 -45.43 -4.73
CA ASN A 699 -1.17 -44.38 -5.60
C ASN A 699 -2.45 -44.80 -6.35
N ASN A 700 -3.20 -45.76 -5.81
CA ASN A 700 -4.49 -46.18 -6.36
C ASN A 700 -5.66 -45.24 -5.99
N ASP A 701 -6.84 -45.55 -6.52
CA ASP A 701 -8.11 -44.85 -6.29
C ASP A 701 -8.47 -44.76 -4.81
N THR A 702 -8.31 -45.86 -4.07
CA THR A 702 -8.59 -45.92 -2.62
C THR A 702 -7.69 -44.95 -1.84
N VAL A 703 -6.42 -44.82 -2.22
CA VAL A 703 -5.50 -43.84 -1.60
C VAL A 703 -5.92 -42.41 -1.96
N GLY A 704 -6.27 -42.15 -3.22
CA GLY A 704 -6.81 -40.87 -3.67
C GLY A 704 -8.05 -40.43 -2.87
N ASP A 705 -8.99 -41.36 -2.66
CA ASP A 705 -10.18 -41.13 -1.86
C ASP A 705 -9.85 -40.84 -0.39
N ARG A 706 -8.92 -41.60 0.19
CA ARG A 706 -8.46 -41.36 1.58
C ARG A 706 -7.84 -39.98 1.76
N LEU A 707 -7.07 -39.50 0.80
CA LEU A 707 -6.50 -38.15 0.82
C LEU A 707 -7.59 -37.08 0.80
N LEU A 708 -8.55 -37.20 -0.12
CA LEU A 708 -9.64 -36.23 -0.25
C LEU A 708 -10.62 -36.27 0.93
N GLN A 709 -10.80 -37.42 1.57
CA GLN A 709 -11.70 -37.61 2.72
C GLN A 709 -11.05 -37.32 4.08
N ALA A 710 -9.74 -37.06 4.13
CA ALA A 710 -9.03 -36.75 5.38
C ALA A 710 -9.68 -35.56 6.11
N LYS A 711 -9.89 -35.68 7.43
CA LYS A 711 -10.65 -34.66 8.18
C LYS A 711 -9.83 -33.43 8.53
N ASN A 712 -8.54 -33.60 8.72
CA ASN A 712 -7.58 -32.57 9.12
C ASN A 712 -6.22 -32.81 8.44
N ILE A 713 -5.33 -31.83 8.53
CA ILE A 713 -4.02 -31.87 7.88
C ILE A 713 -3.15 -33.02 8.38
N THR A 714 -3.28 -33.43 9.64
CA THR A 714 -2.53 -34.57 10.20
C THR A 714 -2.94 -35.89 9.55
N GLU A 715 -4.23 -36.14 9.39
CA GLU A 715 -4.75 -37.32 8.66
C GLU A 715 -4.34 -37.28 7.18
N PHE A 716 -4.37 -36.10 6.57
CA PHE A 716 -3.96 -35.91 5.17
C PHE A 716 -2.47 -36.27 5.00
N LEU A 717 -1.59 -35.68 5.83
CA LEU A 717 -0.15 -35.93 5.76
C LEU A 717 0.22 -37.38 6.07
N ARG A 718 -0.49 -38.07 6.98
CA ARG A 718 -0.27 -39.52 7.22
C ARG A 718 -0.44 -40.38 5.97
N VAL A 719 -1.27 -39.97 5.02
CA VAL A 719 -1.47 -40.70 3.76
C VAL A 719 -0.58 -40.13 2.65
N MET A 720 -0.38 -38.81 2.62
CA MET A 720 0.44 -38.14 1.60
C MET A 720 1.93 -38.39 1.81
N GLU A 721 2.45 -38.03 2.98
CA GLU A 721 3.86 -38.13 3.34
C GLU A 721 3.98 -38.26 4.88
N PRO A 722 3.94 -39.49 5.41
CA PRO A 722 4.11 -39.73 6.84
C PRO A 722 5.53 -39.35 7.30
N SER A 723 5.63 -38.79 8.52
CA SER A 723 6.90 -38.32 9.11
C SER A 723 7.82 -39.45 9.60
N GLY A 724 7.45 -40.72 9.44
CA GLY A 724 8.25 -41.86 9.86
C GLY A 724 9.35 -42.20 8.86
N PHE A 725 10.54 -42.56 9.35
CA PHE A 725 11.68 -42.90 8.50
C PHE A 725 11.41 -44.07 7.53
N ASP A 726 10.67 -45.08 7.98
CA ASP A 726 10.32 -46.27 7.21
C ASP A 726 8.93 -46.20 6.57
N ASP A 727 8.18 -45.10 6.76
CA ASP A 727 6.81 -44.98 6.29
C ASP A 727 6.77 -44.42 4.87
N MET A 728 6.00 -45.06 3.98
CA MET A 728 5.81 -44.61 2.60
C MET A 728 4.36 -44.16 2.37
N GLY A 729 4.18 -42.90 1.98
CA GLY A 729 2.90 -42.32 1.58
C GLY A 729 2.75 -42.22 0.06
N ALA A 730 1.69 -41.55 -0.41
CA ALA A 730 1.44 -41.33 -1.83
C ALA A 730 2.53 -40.49 -2.53
N HIS A 731 3.16 -39.54 -1.84
CA HIS A 731 4.34 -38.80 -2.35
C HIS A 731 5.50 -39.77 -2.58
N GLY A 732 5.92 -40.51 -1.55
CA GLY A 732 6.99 -41.48 -1.64
C GLY A 732 6.71 -42.57 -2.69
N GLY A 733 5.48 -43.10 -2.73
CA GLY A 733 5.05 -44.09 -3.70
C GLY A 733 5.16 -43.60 -5.14
N GLY A 734 4.81 -42.34 -5.41
CA GLY A 734 4.98 -41.75 -6.73
C GLY A 734 6.45 -41.67 -7.15
N HIS A 735 7.36 -41.26 -6.27
CA HIS A 735 8.81 -41.27 -6.54
C HIS A 735 9.35 -42.69 -6.78
N HIS A 736 9.08 -43.61 -5.86
CA HIS A 736 9.60 -44.98 -5.92
C HIS A 736 8.98 -45.83 -7.03
N SER A 737 7.79 -45.48 -7.51
CA SER A 737 7.17 -46.14 -8.67
C SER A 737 7.90 -45.87 -9.98
N ILE A 738 8.64 -44.76 -10.08
CA ILE A 738 9.46 -44.41 -11.23
C ILE A 738 10.86 -45.04 -11.11
N GLY A 739 11.40 -45.09 -9.88
CA GLY A 739 12.72 -45.67 -9.59
C GLY A 739 13.89 -44.84 -10.13
N GLY A 740 15.11 -45.38 -10.06
CA GLY A 740 16.31 -44.73 -10.59
C GLY A 740 16.62 -43.37 -9.94
N ASP A 741 16.76 -42.32 -10.74
CA ASP A 741 17.06 -40.98 -10.21
C ASP A 741 15.86 -40.34 -9.50
N MET A 742 14.63 -40.65 -9.94
CA MET A 742 13.39 -40.11 -9.38
C MET A 742 13.12 -40.58 -7.94
N GLN A 743 13.56 -41.77 -7.55
CA GLN A 743 13.39 -42.26 -6.17
C GLN A 743 14.41 -41.68 -5.18
N ASN A 744 15.45 -41.00 -5.66
CA ASN A 744 16.46 -40.45 -4.76
C ASN A 744 15.95 -39.18 -4.08
N LEU A 745 15.86 -39.20 -2.75
CA LEU A 745 15.31 -38.12 -1.93
C LEU A 745 15.89 -36.72 -2.23
N PHE A 746 17.18 -36.63 -2.58
CA PHE A 746 17.83 -35.34 -2.77
C PHE A 746 17.81 -34.88 -4.24
N ILE A 747 18.05 -35.79 -5.17
CA ILE A 747 18.27 -35.45 -6.59
C ILE A 747 17.08 -35.75 -7.49
N SER A 748 15.92 -36.14 -6.95
CA SER A 748 14.73 -36.47 -7.73
C SER A 748 14.30 -35.40 -8.75
N PRO A 749 14.53 -34.08 -8.55
CA PRO A 749 14.24 -33.09 -9.60
C PRO A 749 15.06 -33.22 -10.89
N GLN A 750 16.11 -34.05 -10.92
CA GLN A 750 16.82 -34.38 -12.17
C GLN A 750 15.94 -35.14 -13.15
N ASP A 751 14.94 -35.88 -12.64
CA ASP A 751 13.95 -36.54 -13.47
C ASP A 751 12.81 -35.55 -13.82
N PRO A 752 12.52 -35.31 -15.11
CA PRO A 752 11.40 -34.47 -15.54
C PRO A 752 10.02 -34.86 -14.95
N MET A 753 9.85 -36.09 -14.47
CA MET A 753 8.66 -36.54 -13.75
C MET A 753 8.41 -35.83 -12.44
N PHE A 754 9.44 -35.29 -11.80
CA PHE A 754 9.33 -34.62 -10.53
C PHE A 754 8.25 -33.55 -10.52
N MET A 755 8.25 -32.69 -11.55
CA MET A 755 7.36 -31.53 -11.60
C MET A 755 5.90 -31.95 -11.82
N LEU A 756 5.64 -32.97 -12.64
CA LEU A 756 4.28 -33.49 -12.86
C LEU A 756 3.74 -34.23 -11.64
N HIS A 757 4.62 -34.97 -10.94
CA HIS A 757 4.30 -35.62 -9.67
C HIS A 757 3.92 -34.56 -8.62
N HIS A 758 4.77 -33.56 -8.39
CA HIS A 758 4.47 -32.51 -7.40
C HIS A 758 3.30 -31.61 -7.79
N ALA A 759 3.03 -31.40 -9.08
CA ALA A 759 1.81 -30.73 -9.53
C ALA A 759 0.54 -31.53 -9.18
N MET A 760 0.59 -32.86 -9.16
CA MET A 760 -0.53 -33.70 -8.69
C MET A 760 -0.65 -33.69 -7.16
N ILE A 761 0.45 -33.65 -6.42
CA ILE A 761 0.44 -33.44 -4.96
C ILE A 761 -0.28 -32.12 -4.64
N ASP A 762 0.14 -31.04 -5.31
CA ASP A 762 -0.45 -29.72 -5.13
C ASP A 762 -1.93 -29.69 -5.53
N ARG A 763 -2.31 -30.40 -6.60
CA ARG A 763 -3.71 -30.58 -7.01
C ARG A 763 -4.54 -31.22 -5.90
N ILE A 764 -4.13 -32.36 -5.38
CA ILE A 764 -4.88 -33.08 -4.33
C ILE A 764 -5.00 -32.19 -3.09
N TRP A 765 -3.91 -31.53 -2.69
CA TRP A 765 -3.92 -30.61 -1.55
C TRP A 765 -4.87 -29.43 -1.78
N GLY A 766 -4.82 -28.80 -2.95
CA GLY A 766 -5.70 -27.70 -3.33
C GLY A 766 -7.18 -28.08 -3.31
N ILE A 767 -7.53 -29.26 -3.84
CA ILE A 767 -8.90 -29.81 -3.79
C ILE A 767 -9.31 -30.04 -2.34
N TRP A 768 -8.46 -30.68 -1.54
CA TRP A 768 -8.73 -30.95 -0.13
C TRP A 768 -8.95 -29.66 0.68
N GLN A 769 -8.14 -28.62 0.45
CA GLN A 769 -8.30 -27.30 1.07
C GLN A 769 -9.63 -26.63 0.67
N GLN A 770 -10.07 -26.79 -0.58
CA GLN A 770 -11.28 -26.14 -1.09
C GLN A 770 -12.58 -26.75 -0.55
N GLN A 771 -12.57 -28.01 -0.11
CA GLN A 771 -13.74 -28.67 0.47
C GLN A 771 -14.20 -28.05 1.80
N ASP A 772 -13.29 -27.51 2.61
CA ASP A 772 -13.61 -26.81 3.87
C ASP A 772 -12.61 -25.68 4.16
N PRO A 773 -12.67 -24.56 3.41
CA PRO A 773 -11.66 -23.51 3.48
C PRO A 773 -11.41 -22.92 4.88
N PRO A 774 -12.44 -22.66 5.72
CA PRO A 774 -12.22 -22.11 7.06
C PRO A 774 -11.29 -22.96 7.94
N ASN A 775 -11.38 -24.30 7.84
CA ASN A 775 -10.59 -25.20 8.68
C ASN A 775 -9.35 -25.75 7.97
N ARG A 776 -9.33 -25.81 6.63
CA ARG A 776 -8.28 -26.49 5.86
C ARG A 776 -7.33 -25.55 5.13
N ARG A 777 -7.74 -24.32 4.79
CA ARG A 777 -6.91 -23.40 3.99
C ARG A 777 -5.55 -23.16 4.62
N ASN A 778 -5.54 -22.87 5.91
CA ASN A 778 -4.33 -22.53 6.66
C ASN A 778 -3.90 -23.65 7.63
N ALA A 779 -4.40 -24.88 7.42
CA ALA A 779 -4.06 -26.00 8.29
C ALA A 779 -2.61 -26.44 8.03
N LEU A 780 -1.84 -26.54 9.11
CA LEU A 780 -0.43 -26.94 9.12
C LEU A 780 -0.22 -27.98 10.22
N ASN A 781 0.72 -28.90 10.00
CA ASN A 781 1.14 -29.87 11.00
C ASN A 781 2.57 -30.32 10.68
N GLY A 782 3.41 -30.43 11.70
CA GLY A 782 4.82 -30.79 11.57
C GLY A 782 5.76 -29.64 11.94
N THR A 783 7.05 -29.94 11.88
CA THR A 783 8.17 -29.08 12.24
C THR A 783 8.91 -28.59 11.00
N THR A 784 9.97 -27.81 11.23
CA THR A 784 10.85 -27.25 10.19
C THR A 784 11.96 -28.21 9.76
N ILE A 785 12.03 -29.42 10.33
CA ILE A 785 13.09 -30.41 10.08
C ILE A 785 12.44 -31.75 9.71
N ILE A 786 13.06 -32.46 8.77
CA ILE A 786 12.63 -33.80 8.32
C ILE A 786 12.46 -34.76 9.51
N TYR A 787 11.44 -35.63 9.46
CA TYR A 787 11.05 -36.60 10.49
C TYR A 787 10.46 -36.01 11.77
N ASP A 788 10.17 -34.71 11.80
CA ASP A 788 9.53 -34.03 12.92
C ASP A 788 10.16 -34.31 14.31
N PRO A 789 11.48 -34.08 14.47
CA PRO A 789 12.13 -34.31 15.75
C PRO A 789 11.55 -33.36 16.81
N PRO A 790 11.40 -33.83 18.07
CA PRO A 790 10.61 -33.14 19.09
C PRO A 790 11.19 -31.78 19.52
N ASP A 791 12.47 -31.52 19.22
CA ASP A 791 13.19 -30.28 19.50
C ASP A 791 13.16 -29.27 18.34
N ALA A 792 12.65 -29.65 17.16
CA ALA A 792 12.52 -28.75 16.02
C ALA A 792 11.35 -27.76 16.19
N SER A 793 11.51 -26.58 15.60
CA SER A 793 10.47 -25.54 15.62
C SER A 793 9.27 -25.97 14.78
N LEU A 794 8.06 -25.77 15.32
CA LEU A 794 6.81 -25.98 14.59
C LEU A 794 6.67 -25.02 13.42
N VAL A 795 6.06 -25.50 12.34
CA VAL A 795 5.73 -24.67 11.19
C VAL A 795 4.49 -23.84 11.50
N THR A 796 4.56 -22.55 11.19
CA THR A 796 3.48 -21.58 11.32
C THR A 796 3.30 -20.84 10.00
N LEU A 797 2.23 -20.06 9.86
CA LEU A 797 2.04 -19.21 8.67
C LEU A 797 3.14 -18.16 8.50
N ASP A 798 3.85 -17.79 9.57
CA ASP A 798 4.96 -16.84 9.54
C ASP A 798 6.32 -17.51 9.30
N THR A 799 6.38 -18.85 9.25
CA THR A 799 7.63 -19.56 8.94
C THR A 799 8.11 -19.17 7.55
N VAL A 800 9.38 -18.79 7.46
CA VAL A 800 10.02 -18.35 6.22
C VAL A 800 10.64 -19.54 5.51
N MET A 801 10.33 -19.67 4.22
CA MET A 801 10.90 -20.64 3.28
C MET A 801 11.91 -19.94 2.38
N GLU A 802 13.00 -20.64 2.08
CA GLU A 802 14.07 -20.15 1.23
C GLU A 802 14.16 -21.00 -0.06
N PHE A 803 14.55 -20.36 -1.15
CA PHE A 803 14.62 -20.97 -2.49
C PHE A 803 15.96 -20.67 -3.20
N GLY A 804 16.98 -20.26 -2.44
CA GLY A 804 18.32 -19.99 -2.98
C GLY A 804 18.32 -18.95 -4.10
N VAL A 805 18.90 -19.30 -5.25
CA VAL A 805 18.96 -18.43 -6.44
C VAL A 805 17.69 -18.47 -7.29
N LEU A 806 16.72 -19.34 -6.96
CA LEU A 806 15.52 -19.52 -7.77
C LEU A 806 14.47 -18.44 -7.49
N ASP A 807 14.32 -18.03 -6.23
CA ASP A 807 13.43 -16.94 -5.83
C ASP A 807 13.84 -16.39 -4.46
N SER A 808 13.32 -15.21 -4.15
CA SER A 808 13.29 -14.59 -2.83
C SER A 808 12.56 -15.44 -1.78
N THR A 809 12.79 -15.13 -0.50
CA THR A 809 12.16 -15.85 0.61
C THR A 809 10.66 -15.58 0.69
N ARG A 810 9.88 -16.60 1.08
CA ARG A 810 8.42 -16.54 1.18
C ARG A 810 7.93 -17.03 2.53
N LYS A 811 6.84 -16.46 3.04
CA LYS A 811 6.16 -16.99 4.22
C LYS A 811 5.21 -18.11 3.83
N VAL A 812 5.07 -19.13 4.67
CA VAL A 812 4.09 -20.20 4.47
C VAL A 812 2.67 -19.65 4.23
N GLY A 813 2.27 -18.62 4.97
CA GLY A 813 0.95 -17.98 4.83
C GLY A 813 0.68 -17.38 3.44
N GLU A 814 1.72 -17.00 2.69
CA GLU A 814 1.58 -16.43 1.35
C GLU A 814 1.24 -17.49 0.30
N VAL A 815 1.60 -18.76 0.56
CA VAL A 815 1.49 -19.86 -0.42
C VAL A 815 0.30 -20.79 -0.18
N MET A 816 -0.48 -20.55 0.88
CA MET A 816 -1.58 -21.44 1.28
C MET A 816 -2.76 -21.45 0.29
N HIS A 817 -2.87 -20.46 -0.60
CA HIS A 817 -3.96 -20.34 -1.56
C HIS A 817 -3.43 -20.23 -3.01
N PRO A 818 -3.82 -21.13 -3.93
CA PRO A 818 -3.35 -21.13 -5.32
C PRO A 818 -3.92 -19.98 -6.19
N MET A 819 -4.66 -19.05 -5.58
CA MET A 819 -5.36 -17.94 -6.24
C MET A 819 -5.29 -16.64 -5.42
N ASP A 820 -4.31 -16.54 -4.51
CA ASP A 820 -4.07 -15.34 -3.70
C ASP A 820 -2.60 -14.92 -3.84
N TYR A 821 -2.26 -13.72 -3.41
CA TYR A 821 -0.92 -13.13 -3.57
C TYR A 821 -0.45 -13.13 -5.04
N GLU A 822 0.66 -13.84 -5.33
CA GLU A 822 1.26 -13.95 -6.65
C GLU A 822 0.70 -15.16 -7.44
N TYR A 823 -0.08 -16.02 -6.80
CA TYR A 823 -0.67 -17.20 -7.42
C TYR A 823 -2.00 -16.87 -8.06
N CYS A 824 -2.21 -17.35 -9.28
CA CYS A 824 -3.51 -17.27 -9.94
C CYS A 824 -3.70 -18.45 -10.89
N TYR A 825 -3.80 -19.66 -10.32
CA TYR A 825 -3.99 -20.88 -11.09
C TYR A 825 -5.05 -21.81 -10.47
N GLY A 826 -5.59 -22.69 -11.31
CA GLY A 826 -6.46 -23.78 -10.94
C GLY A 826 -6.04 -25.08 -11.60
N TYR A 827 -6.74 -26.16 -11.27
CA TYR A 827 -6.58 -27.48 -11.88
C TYR A 827 -7.86 -27.88 -12.62
N THR A 828 -7.72 -28.70 -13.67
CA THR A 828 -8.86 -29.36 -14.32
C THR A 828 -9.51 -30.45 -13.47
#